data_AF-A0A2G6EEE5-F1
#
_entry.id   AF-A0A2G6EEE5-F1
#
_cell.length_a   1.000
_cell.length_b   1.000
_cell.length_c   1.000
_cell.angle_alpha   90.00
_cell.angle_beta   90.00
_cell.angle_gamma   90.00
#
_symmetry.space_group_name_H-M   'P 1'
#
loop_
_entity.id
_entity.type
_entity.pdbx_description
1 polymer ?
#
loop_
_entity_poly.entity_id
_entity_poly.type
_entity_poly.pdbx_seq_one_letter_code
_entity_poly.pdbx_strand_id
1 'polypeptide(L)'
;MFNRSPFSKPRSRVHPLPRLHLLLPLLLLLPLLPRSLPANDNPDVTGTIQESTEDHSDMATLDIDALLARMTLEEKAGQLNLLPGGHDQTGPKVHVEGEEAIREGRVGAFFGVHGVEEVRRLQTIAVEESRLGIPLLFAFDVIHGFRTIFPIPLAEASSWNTELAEATARAAAVEASAAGLQWTFAPMVDIARDPRWGRIMEGAGEDPLLASRFAAARVRGFQGDAPDAADTLMATPKHFVAYGAAEGGRDYDRVDMSERRLRNVYLPPFRAALDAGAGALMPAFHELNGMPAHADGDWLTTLLREEWGFEGVVVSDYTAVMELLRHGVAADAGEAVRKAIEAGVDMDMVSALYVNHIPTLVREGKLDEAVLDRAVRRVLEMKSALGLFEDPYRYTKVAADKAPAPPRALARRMAQESIVLLENRHATLPLATAIDRIAVIGELADSKQDMLGGWSMAGEVDQAVTLLAGIRNAVNPDTEVTHSKGTGVFIEDTGAVQALGANTDGTAEAQRNGTAAAQRDDAAEPQQPPAFADAIDAALAADAVILVVGEYQHMSAEAKNRVSLDLPGNQQALFDALDAALAGKGIPLITVLANGRPLSVPRLAAKSDALLETWYLGSEAGNALADVLFGKVDASGRLPVTIPRHVGQVPIYYATTPSGRPPDPHDGYRIGYIDSDVTPLYAFGHGLGYAEFRYASLDADRQRLSPKDALTLRVDVRNTAERAGTEIVQLYVTDPVASSAQPLQRLIDFRRIDLEPGATRTVEFVVTPSQLATFAEKRGWVAEKGRYLLHAAHASDDVRSSVGFVLTEDWFGDPAAVD
;
A
#
# COMPACT_ATOMS: atom_id res chain seq x y z
N MET A 1 30.71 -14.83 56.70
CA MET A 1 31.17 -14.10 57.89
C MET A 1 30.06 -13.14 58.35
N PHE A 2 30.14 -12.62 59.57
CA PHE A 2 29.15 -11.75 60.25
C PHE A 2 28.88 -10.41 59.49
N ASN A 3 27.83 -9.60 59.75
CA ASN A 3 27.08 -9.39 61.00
C ASN A 3 25.66 -8.78 60.83
N ARG A 4 24.67 -9.38 61.52
CA ARG A 4 23.58 -8.82 62.37
C ARG A 4 22.68 -7.60 62.01
N SER A 5 21.37 -7.89 62.10
CA SER A 5 20.15 -7.10 62.47
C SER A 5 20.27 -6.35 63.83
N PRO A 6 19.29 -5.55 64.38
CA PRO A 6 17.85 -5.90 64.51
C PRO A 6 16.74 -4.81 64.56
N PHE A 7 15.50 -5.35 64.64
CA PHE A 7 14.20 -4.78 65.11
C PHE A 7 13.33 -4.00 64.10
N SER A 8 11.98 -4.03 64.13
CA SER A 8 11.02 -4.73 65.04
C SER A 8 9.67 -5.16 64.34
N LYS A 9 8.66 -5.50 65.15
CA LYS A 9 7.21 -5.84 64.93
C LYS A 9 6.47 -5.45 66.27
N PRO A 10 5.12 -5.49 66.49
CA PRO A 10 4.15 -6.43 65.89
C PRO A 10 2.60 -6.12 65.85
N ARG A 11 1.85 -7.00 65.13
CA ARG A 11 0.48 -7.59 65.47
C ARG A 11 -0.78 -6.67 65.48
N SER A 12 -2.04 -7.14 65.27
CA SER A 12 -2.59 -8.50 64.99
C SER A 12 -4.10 -8.55 64.57
N ARG A 13 -4.45 -9.48 63.65
CA ARG A 13 -5.49 -10.56 63.67
C ARG A 13 -7.04 -10.33 63.65
N VAL A 14 -7.67 -10.96 62.61
CA VAL A 14 -8.74 -12.03 62.64
C VAL A 14 -10.28 -11.69 62.64
N HIS A 15 -10.94 -12.01 61.50
CA HIS A 15 -12.26 -12.69 61.20
C HIS A 15 -13.57 -12.44 62.02
N PRO A 16 -14.80 -12.88 61.59
CA PRO A 16 -15.38 -13.27 60.26
C PRO A 16 -16.81 -12.68 59.96
N LEU A 17 -17.50 -13.24 58.94
CA LEU A 17 -18.89 -13.01 58.42
C LEU A 17 -20.07 -13.15 59.44
N PRO A 18 -21.30 -12.67 59.09
CA PRO A 18 -22.35 -13.59 58.59
C PRO A 18 -23.30 -13.06 57.47
N ARG A 19 -24.08 -13.96 56.86
CA ARG A 19 -25.23 -13.70 55.95
C ARG A 19 -26.56 -13.66 56.72
N LEU A 20 -27.59 -12.92 56.24
CA LEU A 20 -28.95 -13.47 56.01
C LEU A 20 -29.88 -12.55 55.18
N HIS A 21 -31.02 -13.09 54.74
CA HIS A 21 -31.96 -12.60 53.72
C HIS A 21 -33.19 -11.83 54.27
N LEU A 22 -33.93 -11.08 53.40
CA LEU A 22 -35.30 -11.44 52.96
C LEU A 22 -35.93 -10.46 51.90
N LEU A 23 -36.79 -11.03 51.03
CA LEU A 23 -37.99 -10.47 50.34
C LEU A 23 -37.93 -9.51 49.11
N LEU A 24 -38.41 -10.05 47.98
CA LEU A 24 -39.23 -9.43 46.91
C LEU A 24 -40.72 -9.29 47.38
N PRO A 25 -41.73 -8.78 46.61
CA PRO A 25 -41.77 -8.20 45.24
C PRO A 25 -42.63 -6.91 45.07
N LEU A 26 -42.67 -6.29 43.87
CA LEU A 26 -43.81 -6.31 42.90
C LEU A 26 -43.63 -5.31 41.72
N LEU A 27 -44.27 -5.63 40.58
CA LEU A 27 -44.25 -5.00 39.24
C LEU A 27 -44.73 -3.54 39.15
N LEU A 28 -44.28 -2.85 38.09
CA LEU A 28 -45.17 -2.25 37.07
C LEU A 28 -44.45 -2.05 35.71
N LEU A 29 -45.20 -1.78 34.64
CA LEU A 29 -44.93 -2.22 33.25
C LEU A 29 -44.87 -1.08 32.20
N LEU A 30 -44.20 -1.40 31.07
CA LEU A 30 -44.49 -0.99 29.67
C LEU A 30 -44.02 0.42 29.17
N PRO A 31 -43.90 0.65 27.84
CA PRO A 31 -42.66 1.19 27.24
C PRO A 31 -42.87 2.44 26.36
N LEU A 32 -41.80 2.89 25.68
CA LEU A 32 -41.85 3.90 24.61
C LEU A 32 -41.16 3.43 23.33
N LEU A 33 -41.88 3.53 22.22
CA LEU A 33 -41.44 3.43 20.82
C LEU A 33 -42.43 4.28 19.97
N PRO A 34 -42.10 4.65 18.72
CA PRO A 34 -41.69 6.01 18.38
C PRO A 34 -42.80 6.83 17.72
N ARG A 35 -42.52 8.11 17.40
CA ARG A 35 -43.35 8.90 16.48
C ARG A 35 -42.53 9.67 15.45
N SER A 36 -43.04 9.61 14.23
CA SER A 36 -42.57 10.25 13.01
C SER A 36 -42.87 11.75 12.96
N LEU A 37 -42.18 12.45 12.05
CA LEU A 37 -42.57 13.78 11.54
C LEU A 37 -42.80 13.70 10.02
N PRO A 38 -43.79 14.44 9.46
CA PRO A 38 -44.18 14.38 8.05
C PRO A 38 -43.48 15.42 7.18
N ALA A 39 -43.70 15.33 5.86
CA ALA A 39 -43.16 16.21 4.83
C ALA A 39 -44.08 17.39 4.45
N ASN A 40 -43.49 18.35 3.71
CA ASN A 40 -44.10 19.42 2.89
C ASN A 40 -45.02 20.46 3.57
N ASP A 41 -44.67 21.74 3.44
CA ASP A 41 -45.13 22.55 2.29
C ASP A 41 -44.37 23.88 2.20
N ASN A 42 -44.27 24.44 0.99
CA ASN A 42 -43.61 25.71 0.68
C ASN A 42 -44.66 26.75 0.25
N PRO A 43 -44.60 28.00 0.75
CA PRO A 43 -45.07 29.12 -0.08
C PRO A 43 -44.10 30.30 -0.13
N ASP A 44 -43.97 30.82 -1.33
CA ASP A 44 -43.13 31.93 -1.79
C ASP A 44 -43.62 33.30 -1.27
N VAL A 45 -42.76 34.07 -0.58
CA VAL A 45 -42.90 35.54 -0.40
C VAL A 45 -41.53 36.22 -0.36
N THR A 46 -41.36 37.20 -1.24
CA THR A 46 -40.21 38.10 -1.34
C THR A 46 -39.99 38.94 -0.08
N GLY A 47 -38.75 38.97 0.42
CA GLY A 47 -38.34 39.84 1.53
C GLY A 47 -36.85 40.20 1.44
N THR A 48 -36.55 41.48 1.21
CA THR A 48 -35.18 41.99 1.13
C THR A 48 -34.54 41.98 2.51
N ILE A 49 -33.46 41.20 2.70
CA ILE A 49 -32.63 41.23 3.90
C ILE A 49 -31.28 41.84 3.52
N GLN A 50 -30.89 42.92 4.20
CA GLN A 50 -29.52 43.42 4.15
C GLN A 50 -28.64 42.46 4.94
N GLU A 51 -27.73 41.78 4.27
CA GLU A 51 -26.63 41.09 4.94
C GLU A 51 -25.68 42.15 5.51
N SER A 52 -25.54 42.16 6.84
CA SER A 52 -24.43 42.81 7.52
C SER A 52 -23.21 41.91 7.38
N THR A 53 -22.40 42.13 6.35
CA THR A 53 -21.05 41.58 6.25
C THR A 53 -20.18 42.22 7.34
N GLU A 54 -20.11 41.58 8.51
CA GLU A 54 -18.99 41.82 9.42
C GLU A 54 -17.78 41.08 8.86
N ASP A 55 -16.76 41.87 8.54
CA ASP A 55 -15.59 41.45 7.78
C ASP A 55 -14.69 40.55 8.64
N HIS A 56 -14.51 39.29 8.22
CA HIS A 56 -13.55 38.36 8.83
C HIS A 56 -12.21 38.32 8.05
N SER A 57 -11.84 39.41 7.36
CA SER A 57 -10.51 39.60 6.79
C SER A 57 -9.63 40.50 7.66
N ASP A 58 -8.84 39.89 8.55
CA ASP A 58 -7.50 40.38 8.94
C ASP A 58 -6.76 39.33 9.80
N MET A 59 -6.61 38.13 9.24
CA MET A 59 -5.42 37.31 9.47
C MET A 59 -4.48 37.61 8.31
N ALA A 60 -3.29 38.15 8.57
CA ALA A 60 -2.36 38.53 7.53
C ALA A 60 -1.85 37.27 6.79
N THR A 61 -2.45 36.94 5.64
CA THR A 61 -1.95 35.91 4.73
C THR A 61 -0.51 36.24 4.35
N LEU A 62 0.36 35.23 4.39
CA LEU A 62 1.76 35.38 4.02
C LEU A 62 1.88 35.90 2.58
N ASP A 63 2.46 37.08 2.42
CA ASP A 63 2.85 37.60 1.11
C ASP A 63 4.13 36.88 0.64
N ILE A 64 3.93 35.79 -0.10
CA ILE A 64 5.00 34.97 -0.68
C ILE A 64 5.81 35.76 -1.71
N ASP A 65 5.22 36.74 -2.41
CA ASP A 65 5.93 37.59 -3.36
C ASP A 65 6.91 38.51 -2.62
N ALA A 66 6.46 39.13 -1.53
CA ALA A 66 7.31 39.93 -0.65
C ALA A 66 8.38 39.11 0.07
N LEU A 67 8.13 37.82 0.36
CA LEU A 67 9.15 36.91 0.90
C LEU A 67 10.20 36.57 -0.17
N LEU A 68 9.78 36.12 -1.36
CA LEU A 68 10.66 35.83 -2.50
C LEU A 68 11.54 37.01 -2.88
N ALA A 69 10.97 38.22 -2.94
CA ALA A 69 11.70 39.46 -3.24
C ALA A 69 12.74 39.86 -2.18
N ARG A 70 12.69 39.26 -0.97
CA ARG A 70 13.68 39.47 0.10
C ARG A 70 14.78 38.41 0.12
N MET A 71 14.62 37.30 -0.60
CA MET A 71 15.56 36.16 -0.58
C MET A 71 16.76 36.37 -1.51
N THR A 72 17.92 35.88 -1.11
CA THR A 72 19.09 35.73 -1.98
C THR A 72 18.94 34.50 -2.89
N LEU A 73 19.76 34.39 -3.94
CA LEU A 73 19.82 33.18 -4.77
C LEU A 73 20.20 31.95 -3.95
N GLU A 74 21.09 32.10 -2.96
CA GLU A 74 21.49 31.04 -2.02
C GLU A 74 20.32 30.56 -1.15
N GLU A 75 19.50 31.47 -0.61
CA GLU A 75 18.32 31.10 0.19
C GLU A 75 17.21 30.50 -0.67
N LYS A 76 17.01 31.03 -1.89
CA LYS A 76 16.10 30.47 -2.89
C LYS A 76 16.49 29.02 -3.22
N ALA A 77 17.74 28.78 -3.62
CA ALA A 77 18.25 27.43 -3.87
C ALA A 77 18.25 26.56 -2.60
N GLY A 78 18.41 27.17 -1.42
CA GLY A 78 18.30 26.52 -0.11
C GLY A 78 16.91 25.96 0.17
N GLN A 79 15.83 26.67 -0.19
CA GLN A 79 14.46 26.14 -0.05
C GLN A 79 14.22 24.89 -0.89
N LEU A 80 14.96 24.71 -1.99
CA LEU A 80 14.84 23.56 -2.87
C LEU A 80 15.73 22.38 -2.45
N ASN A 81 16.43 22.47 -1.32
CA ASN A 81 17.37 21.46 -0.84
C ASN A 81 16.75 20.59 0.26
N LEU A 82 16.61 19.30 -0.02
CA LEU A 82 16.12 18.28 0.92
C LEU A 82 17.29 17.38 1.33
N LEU A 83 17.75 17.50 2.58
CA LEU A 83 18.89 16.74 3.10
C LEU A 83 18.48 15.45 3.81
N PRO A 84 19.33 14.41 3.82
CA PRO A 84 19.08 13.21 4.62
C PRO A 84 19.35 13.47 6.10
N GLY A 85 18.51 12.87 6.94
CA GLY A 85 18.68 12.75 8.38
C GLY A 85 19.65 11.63 8.76
N GLY A 86 20.09 11.63 10.02
CA GLY A 86 21.05 10.65 10.53
C GLY A 86 20.43 9.35 11.07
N HIS A 87 19.10 9.21 11.12
CA HIS A 87 18.43 8.10 11.80
C HIS A 87 18.24 6.87 10.90
N ASP A 88 17.72 7.07 9.69
CA ASP A 88 17.31 5.99 8.79
C ASP A 88 17.96 6.14 7.41
N GLN A 89 18.51 5.05 6.85
CA GLN A 89 19.29 5.08 5.61
C GLN A 89 18.60 4.32 4.47
N THR A 90 18.02 5.05 3.51
CA THR A 90 17.39 4.48 2.30
C THR A 90 18.29 4.45 1.07
N GLY A 91 19.32 5.30 1.00
CA GLY A 91 20.26 5.37 -0.13
C GLY A 91 21.74 5.50 0.26
N PRO A 92 22.66 5.79 -0.68
CA PRO A 92 24.10 5.93 -0.42
C PRO A 92 24.45 6.99 0.63
N LYS A 93 25.49 6.76 1.44
CA LYS A 93 25.89 7.70 2.51
C LYS A 93 26.41 9.03 1.94
N VAL A 94 25.76 10.12 2.32
CA VAL A 94 26.25 11.50 2.17
C VAL A 94 26.58 12.05 3.56
N HIS A 95 27.73 12.73 3.71
CA HIS A 95 28.09 13.41 4.97
C HIS A 95 27.22 14.66 5.15
N VAL A 96 26.63 14.84 6.33
CA VAL A 96 25.83 16.04 6.66
C VAL A 96 26.27 16.64 7.99
N GLU A 97 26.92 17.80 7.94
CA GLU A 97 26.97 18.78 9.02
C GLU A 97 25.84 19.80 8.77
N GLY A 98 24.63 19.48 9.22
CA GLY A 98 23.41 20.16 8.75
C GLY A 98 23.11 21.52 9.38
N GLU A 99 23.55 21.77 10.62
CA GLU A 99 23.12 22.95 11.39
C GLU A 99 23.59 24.27 10.79
N GLU A 100 24.84 24.35 10.34
CA GLU A 100 25.34 25.59 9.75
C GLU A 100 24.66 25.89 8.41
N ALA A 101 24.36 24.85 7.63
CA ALA A 101 23.55 24.99 6.42
C ALA A 101 22.12 25.48 6.73
N ILE A 102 21.52 25.10 7.87
CA ILE A 102 20.24 25.67 8.31
C ILE A 102 20.39 27.17 8.65
N ARG A 103 21.41 27.56 9.42
CA ARG A 103 21.69 28.98 9.77
C ARG A 103 21.92 29.84 8.52
N GLU A 104 22.65 29.31 7.54
CA GLU A 104 22.89 29.94 6.23
C GLU A 104 21.63 29.99 5.34
N GLY A 105 20.51 29.39 5.73
CA GLY A 105 19.27 29.34 4.93
C GLY A 105 19.35 28.38 3.73
N ARG A 106 20.29 27.44 3.75
CA ARG A 106 20.63 26.50 2.66
C ARG A 106 19.92 25.14 2.74
N VAL A 107 18.93 25.00 3.63
CA VAL A 107 18.14 23.78 3.79
C VAL A 107 16.65 24.15 3.81
N GLY A 108 15.86 23.50 2.97
CA GLY A 108 14.41 23.69 2.88
C GLY A 108 13.65 22.61 3.64
N ALA A 109 14.21 21.41 3.69
CA ALA A 109 13.59 20.22 4.27
C ALA A 109 14.61 19.17 4.72
N PHE A 110 14.18 18.27 5.61
CA PHE A 110 14.88 17.02 5.93
C PHE A 110 14.01 15.80 5.62
N PHE A 111 14.64 14.73 5.15
CA PHE A 111 14.06 13.39 5.07
C PHE A 111 14.72 12.48 6.10
N GLY A 112 13.97 11.68 6.85
CA GLY A 112 14.56 10.73 7.81
C GLY A 112 14.96 11.34 9.15
N VAL A 113 14.42 12.51 9.51
CA VAL A 113 14.51 13.08 10.87
C VAL A 113 13.14 13.04 11.52
N HIS A 114 13.03 12.32 12.63
CA HIS A 114 11.81 12.19 13.44
C HIS A 114 12.16 12.18 14.93
N GLY A 115 11.15 12.40 15.76
CA GLY A 115 11.27 12.58 17.21
C GLY A 115 11.17 14.05 17.57
N VAL A 116 10.22 14.38 18.45
CA VAL A 116 9.84 15.76 18.80
C VAL A 116 11.02 16.61 19.25
N GLU A 117 11.97 16.05 20.00
CA GLU A 117 13.14 16.78 20.49
C GLU A 117 14.06 17.23 19.35
N GLU A 118 14.47 16.33 18.46
CA GLU A 118 15.39 16.65 17.36
C GLU A 118 14.73 17.50 16.28
N VAL A 119 13.49 17.17 15.90
CA VAL A 119 12.70 18.00 14.96
C VAL A 119 12.55 19.42 15.50
N ARG A 120 12.19 19.58 16.78
CA ARG A 120 12.06 20.90 17.41
C ARG A 120 13.39 21.63 17.44
N ARG A 121 14.50 20.95 17.74
CA ARG A 121 15.85 21.53 17.79
C ARG A 121 16.25 22.12 16.43
N LEU A 122 16.13 21.35 15.35
CA LEU A 122 16.46 21.81 14.00
C LEU A 122 15.51 22.92 13.53
N GLN A 123 14.21 22.81 13.85
CA GLN A 123 13.23 23.86 13.54
C GLN A 123 13.54 25.17 14.29
N THR A 124 14.02 25.11 15.54
CA THR A 124 14.46 26.30 16.29
C THR A 124 15.64 26.98 15.60
N ILE A 125 16.64 26.25 15.12
CA ILE A 125 17.77 26.84 14.38
C ILE A 125 17.27 27.55 13.11
N ALA A 126 16.34 26.93 12.37
CA ALA A 126 15.78 27.52 11.15
C ALA A 126 15.01 28.82 11.41
N VAL A 127 14.20 28.85 12.47
CA VAL A 127 13.31 29.98 12.81
C VAL A 127 14.04 31.10 13.53
N GLU A 128 14.92 30.79 14.49
CA GLU A 128 15.55 31.77 15.39
C GLU A 128 16.96 32.20 14.96
N GLU A 129 17.70 31.35 14.22
CA GLU A 129 19.12 31.59 13.88
C GLU A 129 19.37 31.90 12.40
N SER A 130 18.41 31.64 11.49
CA SER A 130 18.52 32.02 10.07
C SER A 130 18.04 33.46 9.80
N ARG A 131 18.52 34.07 8.70
CA ARG A 131 18.24 35.49 8.36
C ARG A 131 16.75 35.81 8.14
N LEU A 132 15.97 34.84 7.63
CA LEU A 132 14.57 35.03 7.27
C LEU A 132 13.59 34.24 8.15
N GLY A 133 14.07 33.32 9.00
CA GLY A 133 13.22 32.53 9.90
C GLY A 133 12.28 31.55 9.19
N ILE A 134 12.60 31.13 7.96
CA ILE A 134 11.73 30.24 7.17
C ILE A 134 11.79 28.82 7.76
N PRO A 135 10.65 28.21 8.13
CA PRO A 135 10.63 26.87 8.72
C PRO A 135 11.09 25.78 7.75
N LEU A 136 11.58 24.68 8.29
CA LEU A 136 11.90 23.44 7.60
C LEU A 136 10.65 22.55 7.46
N LEU A 137 10.62 21.75 6.40
CA LEU A 137 9.74 20.57 6.27
C LEU A 137 10.45 19.32 6.80
N PHE A 138 9.69 18.39 7.40
CA PHE A 138 10.21 17.09 7.86
C PHE A 138 9.42 15.93 7.23
N ALA A 139 10.11 15.13 6.43
CA ALA A 139 9.57 14.07 5.59
C ALA A 139 10.02 12.66 6.01
N PHE A 140 9.18 11.66 5.75
CA PHE A 140 9.49 10.26 6.03
C PHE A 140 8.76 9.28 5.10
N ASP A 141 9.27 8.06 4.97
CA ASP A 141 8.62 6.95 4.30
C ASP A 141 7.59 6.28 5.24
N VAL A 142 6.42 6.90 5.40
CA VAL A 142 5.28 6.34 6.18
C VAL A 142 4.45 5.43 5.26
N ILE A 143 5.04 4.32 4.78
CA ILE A 143 4.51 3.53 3.66
C ILE A 143 3.32 2.64 4.05
N HIS A 144 3.28 2.09 5.26
CA HIS A 144 2.14 1.30 5.75
C HIS A 144 2.04 1.33 7.28
N GLY A 145 2.39 2.47 7.87
CA GLY A 145 2.48 2.65 9.32
C GLY A 145 3.64 3.54 9.69
N PHE A 146 3.75 3.90 10.98
CA PHE A 146 4.90 4.61 11.52
C PHE A 146 5.58 3.81 12.62
N ARG A 147 4.95 3.65 13.80
CA ARG A 147 5.39 2.72 14.85
C ARG A 147 4.55 1.45 14.85
N THR A 148 3.23 1.63 14.76
CA THR A 148 2.30 0.56 14.48
C THR A 148 2.25 0.35 12.98
N ILE A 149 2.56 -0.87 12.57
CA ILE A 149 2.69 -1.27 11.18
C ILE A 149 1.44 -2.06 10.78
N PHE A 150 0.83 -1.65 9.67
CA PHE A 150 -0.30 -2.29 9.02
C PHE A 150 0.21 -3.32 7.99
N PRO A 151 -0.66 -4.07 7.29
CA PRO A 151 -0.22 -4.89 6.16
C PRO A 151 0.46 -4.04 5.08
N ILE A 152 1.43 -4.62 4.37
CA ILE A 152 2.05 -3.96 3.20
C ILE A 152 0.98 -3.54 2.18
N PRO A 153 1.17 -2.47 1.38
CA PRO A 153 0.11 -1.95 0.50
C PRO A 153 -0.52 -2.97 -0.45
N LEU A 154 0.24 -3.97 -0.94
CA LEU A 154 -0.31 -5.07 -1.74
C LEU A 154 -1.26 -5.97 -0.94
N ALA A 155 -0.97 -6.20 0.34
CA ALA A 155 -1.86 -6.87 1.27
C ALA A 155 -3.05 -5.99 1.63
N GLU A 156 -2.84 -4.68 1.84
CA GLU A 156 -3.89 -3.70 2.12
C GLU A 156 -4.94 -3.69 1.00
N ALA A 157 -4.48 -3.64 -0.26
CA ALA A 157 -5.30 -3.74 -1.46
C ALA A 157 -6.08 -5.06 -1.55
N SER A 158 -5.58 -6.15 -0.96
CA SER A 158 -6.29 -7.44 -0.92
C SER A 158 -7.61 -7.39 -0.14
N SER A 159 -7.82 -6.40 0.72
CA SER A 159 -9.11 -6.20 1.41
C SER A 159 -10.24 -5.67 0.54
N TRP A 160 -9.89 -4.98 -0.56
CA TRP A 160 -10.81 -4.15 -1.35
C TRP A 160 -11.64 -3.18 -0.48
N ASN A 161 -11.12 -2.78 0.68
CA ASN A 161 -11.77 -1.91 1.65
C ASN A 161 -11.05 -0.55 1.75
N THR A 162 -11.46 0.38 0.89
CA THR A 162 -10.86 1.71 0.79
C THR A 162 -11.13 2.58 2.01
N GLU A 163 -12.25 2.38 2.70
CA GLU A 163 -12.53 3.07 3.98
C GLU A 163 -11.53 2.65 5.07
N LEU A 164 -11.13 1.37 5.06
CA LEU A 164 -10.14 0.86 6.01
C LEU A 164 -8.73 1.35 5.69
N ALA A 165 -8.36 1.43 4.40
CA ALA A 165 -7.10 2.02 3.94
C ALA A 165 -6.98 3.54 4.21
N GLU A 166 -8.11 4.26 4.21
CA GLU A 166 -8.16 5.66 4.65
C GLU A 166 -7.94 5.75 6.17
N ALA A 167 -8.53 4.84 6.96
CA ALA A 167 -8.35 4.79 8.40
C ALA A 167 -6.92 4.39 8.83
N THR A 168 -6.25 3.46 8.13
CA THR A 168 -4.85 3.09 8.41
C THR A 168 -3.90 4.24 8.09
N ALA A 169 -4.06 4.91 6.94
CA ALA A 169 -3.30 6.09 6.58
C ALA A 169 -3.50 7.24 7.59
N ARG A 170 -4.75 7.48 8.03
CA ARG A 170 -5.05 8.43 9.11
C ARG A 170 -4.33 8.11 10.40
N ALA A 171 -4.35 6.84 10.83
CA ALA A 171 -3.70 6.41 12.05
C ALA A 171 -2.16 6.51 11.96
N ALA A 172 -1.58 6.17 10.81
CA ALA A 172 -0.15 6.32 10.55
C ALA A 172 0.28 7.80 10.57
N ALA A 173 -0.49 8.70 9.95
CA ALA A 173 -0.23 10.13 10.03
C ALA A 173 -0.35 10.69 11.46
N VAL A 174 -1.31 10.23 12.28
CA VAL A 174 -1.42 10.62 13.70
C VAL A 174 -0.18 10.18 14.51
N GLU A 175 0.37 8.98 14.27
CA GLU A 175 1.60 8.53 14.95
C GLU A 175 2.85 9.30 14.52
N ALA A 176 2.97 9.62 13.22
CA ALA A 176 4.11 10.29 12.61
C ALA A 176 4.15 11.79 12.89
N SER A 177 3.00 12.47 12.82
CA SER A 177 2.86 13.89 13.18
C SER A 177 3.14 14.12 14.67
N ALA A 178 2.74 13.19 15.54
CA ALA A 178 3.14 13.16 16.95
C ALA A 178 4.65 12.92 17.17
N ALA A 179 5.41 12.59 16.13
CA ALA A 179 6.88 12.55 16.12
C ALA A 179 7.52 13.77 15.40
N GLY A 180 6.73 14.79 15.04
CA GLY A 180 7.20 16.03 14.42
C GLY A 180 7.14 16.06 12.89
N LEU A 181 6.81 14.96 12.23
CA LEU A 181 6.74 14.88 10.76
C LEU A 181 5.56 15.68 10.21
N GLN A 182 5.72 16.24 9.00
CA GLN A 182 4.66 17.00 8.30
C GLN A 182 4.38 16.46 6.89
N TRP A 183 5.23 15.57 6.38
CA TRP A 183 5.23 15.16 4.98
C TRP A 183 5.55 13.67 4.88
N THR A 184 4.90 12.94 3.98
CA THR A 184 5.22 11.53 3.69
C THR A 184 5.38 11.24 2.21
N PHE A 185 6.33 10.38 1.90
CA PHE A 185 6.56 9.83 0.56
C PHE A 185 5.64 8.64 0.28
N ALA A 186 4.35 8.87 0.45
CA ALA A 186 3.28 7.90 0.27
C ALA A 186 1.98 8.61 -0.19
N PRO A 187 1.05 7.90 -0.87
CA PRO A 187 1.10 6.49 -1.24
C PRO A 187 2.06 6.18 -2.40
N MET A 188 2.58 4.97 -2.44
CA MET A 188 3.14 4.42 -3.68
C MET A 188 1.97 3.84 -4.50
N VAL A 189 1.89 4.19 -5.78
CA VAL A 189 0.69 3.98 -6.62
C VAL A 189 1.01 3.39 -8.00
N ASP A 190 2.23 2.94 -8.22
CA ASP A 190 2.63 2.29 -9.46
C ASP A 190 1.84 1.00 -9.71
N ILE A 191 1.23 0.88 -10.89
CA ILE A 191 0.70 -0.39 -11.37
C ILE A 191 1.87 -1.34 -11.66
N ALA A 192 1.82 -2.53 -11.07
CA ALA A 192 2.81 -3.57 -11.28
C ALA A 192 2.18 -4.80 -11.96
N ARG A 193 2.83 -5.27 -13.03
CA ARG A 193 2.44 -6.49 -13.78
C ARG A 193 3.60 -7.48 -13.93
N ASP A 194 4.66 -7.24 -13.17
CA ASP A 194 5.87 -8.05 -13.12
C ASP A 194 6.24 -8.35 -11.66
N PRO A 195 5.86 -9.51 -11.11
CA PRO A 195 6.13 -9.84 -9.71
C PRO A 195 7.60 -10.10 -9.40
N ARG A 196 8.51 -10.09 -10.39
CA ARG A 196 9.96 -10.14 -10.14
C ARG A 196 10.44 -8.87 -9.45
N TRP A 197 9.80 -7.74 -9.75
CA TRP A 197 10.14 -6.43 -9.20
C TRP A 197 9.98 -6.40 -7.68
N GLY A 198 10.99 -5.90 -6.97
CA GLY A 198 10.99 -5.86 -5.51
C GLY A 198 9.86 -5.01 -4.91
N ARG A 199 9.55 -3.89 -5.56
CA ARG A 199 8.64 -2.86 -5.08
C ARG A 199 7.16 -3.13 -5.34
N ILE A 200 6.79 -4.28 -5.91
CA ILE A 200 5.39 -4.68 -6.09
C ILE A 200 4.60 -4.71 -4.76
N MET A 201 5.30 -4.95 -3.64
CA MET A 201 4.75 -4.87 -2.29
C MET A 201 4.19 -3.49 -1.91
N GLU A 202 4.73 -2.40 -2.49
CA GLU A 202 4.42 -1.01 -2.16
C GLU A 202 3.17 -0.49 -2.87
N GLY A 203 2.75 -1.15 -3.96
CA GLY A 203 1.60 -0.74 -4.77
C GLY A 203 0.33 -1.54 -4.49
N ALA A 204 -0.78 -1.13 -5.12
CA ALA A 204 -2.10 -1.75 -4.99
C ALA A 204 -2.42 -2.77 -6.10
N GLY A 205 -1.39 -3.44 -6.64
CA GLY A 205 -1.53 -4.53 -7.62
C GLY A 205 -1.56 -4.10 -9.10
N GLU A 206 -2.36 -4.80 -9.91
CA GLU A 206 -2.29 -4.73 -11.39
C GLU A 206 -3.39 -3.89 -12.07
N ASP A 207 -4.40 -3.47 -11.30
CA ASP A 207 -5.62 -2.86 -11.80
C ASP A 207 -5.69 -1.34 -11.57
N PRO A 208 -5.92 -0.53 -12.63
CA PRO A 208 -5.98 0.92 -12.52
C PRO A 208 -7.08 1.46 -11.61
N LEU A 209 -8.27 0.85 -11.58
CA LEU A 209 -9.38 1.34 -10.77
C LEU A 209 -9.15 1.05 -9.28
N LEU A 210 -8.75 -0.17 -8.95
CA LEU A 210 -8.45 -0.57 -7.58
C LEU A 210 -7.34 0.31 -7.01
N ALA A 211 -6.23 0.45 -7.74
CA ALA A 211 -5.12 1.30 -7.32
C ALA A 211 -5.52 2.78 -7.20
N SER A 212 -6.33 3.32 -8.12
CA SER A 212 -6.83 4.70 -8.03
C SER A 212 -7.67 4.95 -6.77
N ARG A 213 -8.51 4.00 -6.38
CA ARG A 213 -9.33 4.13 -5.17
C ARG A 213 -8.52 4.04 -3.89
N PHE A 214 -7.52 3.15 -3.83
CA PHE A 214 -6.60 3.08 -2.69
C PHE A 214 -5.68 4.30 -2.61
N ALA A 215 -5.20 4.82 -3.75
CA ALA A 215 -4.44 6.06 -3.82
C ALA A 215 -5.22 7.24 -3.21
N ALA A 216 -6.44 7.48 -3.70
CA ALA A 216 -7.30 8.55 -3.22
C ALA A 216 -7.65 8.40 -1.72
N ALA A 217 -7.98 7.19 -1.27
CA ALA A 217 -8.26 6.89 0.14
C ALA A 217 -7.08 7.21 1.06
N ARG A 218 -5.86 6.82 0.66
CA ARG A 218 -4.66 7.05 1.48
C ARG A 218 -4.23 8.51 1.51
N VAL A 219 -4.40 9.25 0.41
CA VAL A 219 -4.20 10.72 0.39
C VAL A 219 -5.12 11.41 1.38
N ARG A 220 -6.43 11.12 1.35
CA ARG A 220 -7.39 11.66 2.33
C ARG A 220 -7.04 11.25 3.76
N GLY A 221 -6.66 10.00 3.98
CA GLY A 221 -6.24 9.50 5.29
C GLY A 221 -5.07 10.31 5.87
N PHE A 222 -4.01 10.54 5.08
CA PHE A 222 -2.85 11.32 5.53
C PHE A 222 -3.20 12.80 5.78
N GLN A 223 -3.87 13.45 4.82
CA GLN A 223 -4.10 14.90 4.83
C GLN A 223 -5.32 15.36 5.64
N GLY A 224 -6.28 14.47 5.92
CA GLY A 224 -7.52 14.80 6.63
C GLY A 224 -8.37 15.86 5.91
N ASP A 225 -9.26 16.50 6.67
CA ASP A 225 -10.14 17.58 6.17
C ASP A 225 -9.44 18.94 6.05
N ALA A 226 -8.28 19.11 6.70
CA ALA A 226 -7.54 20.38 6.74
C ALA A 226 -6.02 20.09 6.81
N PRO A 227 -5.22 20.47 5.78
CA PRO A 227 -3.80 20.11 5.72
C PRO A 227 -2.97 20.73 6.84
N ASP A 228 -3.38 21.86 7.42
CA ASP A 228 -2.68 22.52 8.52
C ASP A 228 -2.96 21.90 9.90
N ALA A 229 -3.83 20.89 10.01
CA ALA A 229 -4.08 20.24 11.31
C ALA A 229 -2.81 19.58 11.87
N ALA A 230 -2.61 19.63 13.19
CA ALA A 230 -1.36 19.18 13.81
C ALA A 230 -1.17 17.64 13.82
N ASP A 231 -2.12 16.88 13.28
CA ASP A 231 -2.13 15.42 13.21
C ASP A 231 -2.08 14.86 11.77
N THR A 232 -1.90 15.73 10.77
CA THR A 232 -1.83 15.41 9.33
C THR A 232 -0.41 15.23 8.80
N LEU A 233 -0.32 14.66 7.59
CA LEU A 233 0.87 14.69 6.75
C LEU A 233 0.48 15.08 5.33
N MET A 234 1.27 15.93 4.68
CA MET A 234 1.19 16.12 3.23
C MET A 234 1.49 14.80 2.51
N ALA A 235 0.67 14.42 1.54
CA ALA A 235 0.86 13.19 0.78
C ALA A 235 1.76 13.41 -0.45
N THR A 236 2.38 12.34 -0.94
CA THR A 236 3.22 12.32 -2.14
C THR A 236 3.04 11.00 -2.88
N PRO A 237 2.06 10.90 -3.80
CA PRO A 237 2.01 9.86 -4.82
C PRO A 237 3.39 9.64 -5.47
N LYS A 238 3.84 8.38 -5.47
CA LYS A 238 5.10 7.95 -6.10
C LYS A 238 4.96 6.60 -6.83
N HIS A 239 5.74 6.32 -7.88
CA HIS A 239 6.81 7.11 -8.47
C HIS A 239 6.43 7.51 -9.90
N PHE A 240 6.25 8.79 -10.17
CA PHE A 240 5.67 9.30 -11.41
C PHE A 240 6.64 9.15 -12.60
N VAL A 241 6.38 8.28 -13.58
CA VAL A 241 5.23 7.38 -13.72
C VAL A 241 5.63 6.04 -14.30
N ALA A 242 4.83 5.01 -14.01
CA ALA A 242 4.91 3.67 -14.59
C ALA A 242 6.13 2.86 -14.15
N TYR A 243 6.66 3.11 -12.95
CA TYR A 243 7.88 2.46 -12.47
C TYR A 243 7.74 0.94 -12.35
N GLY A 244 6.54 0.46 -11.99
CA GLY A 244 6.18 -0.96 -11.96
C GLY A 244 6.09 -1.67 -13.33
N ALA A 245 6.51 -1.00 -14.41
CA ALA A 245 6.70 -1.57 -15.75
C ALA A 245 8.16 -1.84 -16.12
N ALA A 246 9.13 -1.61 -15.22
CA ALA A 246 10.57 -1.72 -15.48
C ALA A 246 10.96 -3.07 -16.13
N GLU A 247 11.81 -3.02 -17.16
CA GLU A 247 12.06 -4.17 -18.03
C GLU A 247 12.58 -5.41 -17.28
N GLY A 248 11.86 -6.52 -17.42
CA GLY A 248 12.19 -7.79 -16.77
C GLY A 248 12.07 -7.76 -15.24
N GLY A 249 11.34 -6.79 -14.68
CA GLY A 249 11.14 -6.61 -13.25
C GLY A 249 12.43 -6.29 -12.49
N ARG A 250 13.35 -5.56 -13.14
CA ARG A 250 14.56 -5.03 -12.50
C ARG A 250 14.30 -3.59 -12.10
N ASP A 251 14.39 -3.32 -10.81
CA ASP A 251 14.30 -1.96 -10.26
C ASP A 251 15.29 -1.01 -10.97
N TYR A 252 14.91 0.26 -11.09
CA TYR A 252 15.59 1.33 -11.85
C TYR A 252 15.74 1.12 -13.37
N ASP A 253 15.44 -0.06 -13.92
CA ASP A 253 15.62 -0.31 -15.36
C ASP A 253 14.54 0.37 -16.22
N ARG A 254 14.83 0.47 -17.52
CA ARG A 254 14.05 1.22 -18.52
C ARG A 254 12.57 0.83 -18.56
N VAL A 255 11.75 1.78 -19.00
CA VAL A 255 10.36 1.55 -19.38
C VAL A 255 10.11 2.06 -20.79
N ASP A 256 9.49 1.23 -21.63
CA ASP A 256 9.01 1.61 -22.96
C ASP A 256 7.53 1.24 -23.10
N MET A 257 6.69 2.22 -23.46
CA MET A 257 5.30 1.98 -23.82
C MET A 257 4.66 3.14 -24.61
N SER A 258 3.62 2.81 -25.38
CA SER A 258 2.76 3.82 -25.98
C SER A 258 2.01 4.65 -24.94
N GLU A 259 1.79 5.93 -25.26
CA GLU A 259 0.93 6.83 -24.49
C GLU A 259 -0.46 6.23 -24.24
N ARG A 260 -1.01 5.48 -25.20
CA ARG A 260 -2.25 4.71 -25.02
C ARG A 260 -2.17 3.78 -23.82
N ARG A 261 -1.08 3.02 -23.64
CA ARG A 261 -0.92 2.14 -22.47
C ARG A 261 -0.70 2.96 -21.20
N LEU A 262 0.10 4.01 -21.28
CA LEU A 262 0.40 4.90 -20.15
C LEU A 262 -0.88 5.52 -19.56
N ARG A 263 -1.70 6.17 -20.39
CA ARG A 263 -2.95 6.84 -19.97
C ARG A 263 -4.06 5.88 -19.53
N ASN A 264 -4.21 4.72 -20.18
CA ASN A 264 -5.25 3.75 -19.78
C ASN A 264 -4.87 2.90 -18.55
N VAL A 265 -3.58 2.80 -18.18
CA VAL A 265 -3.12 1.83 -17.17
C VAL A 265 -2.32 2.48 -16.04
N TYR A 266 -1.28 3.24 -16.33
CA TYR A 266 -0.28 3.63 -15.32
C TYR A 266 -0.49 5.04 -14.75
N LEU A 267 -1.08 5.96 -15.50
CA LEU A 267 -1.42 7.31 -15.03
C LEU A 267 -2.66 7.43 -14.11
N PRO A 268 -3.74 6.62 -14.24
CA PRO A 268 -4.95 6.82 -13.44
C PRO A 268 -4.74 6.86 -11.91
N PRO A 269 -3.89 6.01 -11.30
CA PRO A 269 -3.67 6.07 -9.85
C PRO A 269 -2.99 7.37 -9.38
N PHE A 270 -2.09 7.93 -10.18
CA PHE A 270 -1.49 9.25 -9.91
C PHE A 270 -2.54 10.35 -10.04
N ARG A 271 -3.35 10.32 -11.11
CA ARG A 271 -4.42 11.30 -11.30
C ARG A 271 -5.40 11.30 -10.12
N ALA A 272 -5.86 10.12 -9.70
CA ALA A 272 -6.76 9.97 -8.54
C ALA A 272 -6.12 10.40 -7.20
N ALA A 273 -4.80 10.27 -7.03
CA ALA A 273 -4.11 10.82 -5.85
C ALA A 273 -4.09 12.35 -5.85
N LEU A 274 -3.88 12.97 -7.01
CA LEU A 274 -3.87 14.42 -7.17
C LEU A 274 -5.27 15.02 -7.05
N ASP A 275 -6.29 14.39 -7.66
CA ASP A 275 -7.70 14.80 -7.51
C ASP A 275 -8.21 14.63 -6.07
N ALA A 276 -7.62 13.70 -5.29
CA ALA A 276 -7.84 13.60 -3.84
C ALA A 276 -7.09 14.66 -3.01
N GLY A 277 -6.38 15.59 -3.66
CA GLY A 277 -5.75 16.76 -3.05
C GLY A 277 -4.30 16.59 -2.64
N ALA A 278 -3.58 15.55 -3.09
CA ALA A 278 -2.18 15.35 -2.68
C ALA A 278 -1.29 16.56 -3.03
N GLY A 279 -0.65 17.17 -2.04
CA GLY A 279 0.10 18.43 -2.25
C GLY A 279 1.51 18.29 -2.82
N ALA A 280 2.00 17.06 -3.04
CA ALA A 280 3.30 16.81 -3.65
C ALA A 280 3.30 15.55 -4.54
N LEU A 281 4.33 15.39 -5.38
CA LEU A 281 4.54 14.28 -6.30
C LEU A 281 6.03 13.94 -6.40
N MET A 282 6.39 12.66 -6.53
CA MET A 282 7.78 12.22 -6.70
C MET A 282 7.96 11.46 -8.02
N PRO A 283 8.81 11.91 -8.97
CA PRO A 283 9.06 11.21 -10.22
C PRO A 283 9.95 9.97 -10.05
N ALA A 284 9.82 8.99 -10.94
CA ALA A 284 10.55 7.72 -10.89
C ALA A 284 11.99 7.79 -11.44
N PHE A 285 12.86 6.90 -10.98
CA PHE A 285 14.28 6.84 -11.37
C PHE A 285 14.57 6.57 -12.86
N HIS A 286 13.69 5.83 -13.53
CA HIS A 286 13.95 5.21 -14.83
C HIS A 286 13.78 6.18 -16.02
N GLU A 287 14.27 5.78 -17.19
CA GLU A 287 13.93 6.43 -18.46
C GLU A 287 12.64 5.85 -19.07
N LEU A 288 11.64 6.70 -19.30
CA LEU A 288 10.40 6.37 -20.01
C LEU A 288 10.57 6.74 -21.49
N ASN A 289 10.47 5.76 -22.38
CA ASN A 289 10.69 5.93 -23.83
C ASN A 289 12.04 6.60 -24.18
N GLY A 290 13.04 6.46 -23.29
CA GLY A 290 14.38 7.04 -23.45
C GLY A 290 14.62 8.39 -22.76
N MET A 291 13.64 8.97 -22.06
CA MET A 291 13.82 10.19 -21.25
C MET A 291 13.69 9.89 -19.74
N PRO A 292 14.70 10.18 -18.90
CA PRO A 292 14.60 10.07 -17.44
C PRO A 292 13.51 10.99 -16.89
N ALA A 293 12.65 10.48 -16.00
CA ALA A 293 11.47 11.24 -15.55
C ALA A 293 11.83 12.60 -14.91
N HIS A 294 12.93 12.69 -14.15
CA HIS A 294 13.42 13.96 -13.58
C HIS A 294 13.96 14.98 -14.58
N ALA A 295 13.96 14.67 -15.89
CA ALA A 295 14.30 15.60 -16.97
C ALA A 295 13.19 15.67 -18.05
N ASP A 296 12.04 15.04 -17.84
CA ASP A 296 10.95 14.95 -18.82
C ASP A 296 9.90 16.04 -18.60
N GLY A 297 10.01 17.12 -19.39
CA GLY A 297 9.05 18.22 -19.39
C GLY A 297 7.69 17.88 -20.01
N ASP A 298 7.59 16.85 -20.87
CA ASP A 298 6.31 16.45 -21.46
C ASP A 298 5.40 15.83 -20.40
N TRP A 299 5.97 15.08 -19.45
CA TRP A 299 5.20 14.55 -18.31
C TRP A 299 5.13 15.51 -17.12
N LEU A 300 6.24 16.13 -16.70
CA LEU A 300 6.28 16.97 -15.49
C LEU A 300 5.75 18.39 -15.66
N THR A 301 5.67 18.91 -16.89
CA THR A 301 5.06 20.21 -17.19
C THR A 301 3.80 20.04 -18.04
N THR A 302 3.91 19.52 -19.27
CA THR A 302 2.76 19.48 -20.20
C THR A 302 1.59 18.65 -19.64
N LEU A 303 1.81 17.38 -19.29
CA LEU A 303 0.75 16.57 -18.67
C LEU A 303 0.40 17.06 -17.26
N LEU A 304 1.36 17.09 -16.35
CA LEU A 304 1.11 17.30 -14.92
C LEU A 304 0.58 18.70 -14.59
N ARG A 305 1.12 19.74 -15.23
CA ARG A 305 0.78 21.14 -14.90
C ARG A 305 -0.23 21.72 -15.88
N GLU A 306 -0.08 21.50 -17.18
CA GLU A 306 -0.95 22.12 -18.20
C GLU A 306 -2.24 21.32 -18.45
N GLU A 307 -2.18 19.99 -18.60
CA GLU A 307 -3.39 19.16 -18.75
C GLU A 307 -4.10 18.89 -17.42
N TRP A 308 -3.35 18.59 -16.35
CA TRP A 308 -3.93 18.18 -15.06
C TRP A 308 -4.10 19.31 -14.04
N GLY A 309 -3.47 20.47 -14.24
CA GLY A 309 -3.61 21.61 -13.34
C GLY A 309 -3.00 21.41 -11.95
N PHE A 310 -2.05 20.49 -11.77
CA PHE A 310 -1.42 20.28 -10.46
C PHE A 310 -0.53 21.48 -10.09
N GLU A 311 -0.75 22.08 -8.91
CA GLU A 311 0.01 23.26 -8.46
C GLU A 311 1.07 22.95 -7.38
N GLY A 312 1.00 21.78 -6.73
CA GLY A 312 1.88 21.39 -5.61
C GLY A 312 3.35 21.10 -5.95
N VAL A 313 4.12 20.56 -5.00
CA VAL A 313 5.58 20.37 -5.12
C VAL A 313 5.94 19.08 -5.88
N VAL A 314 6.83 19.16 -6.86
CA VAL A 314 7.53 17.97 -7.38
C VAL A 314 8.88 17.83 -6.68
N VAL A 315 9.07 16.76 -5.92
CA VAL A 315 10.34 16.42 -5.26
C VAL A 315 11.06 15.34 -6.06
N SER A 316 12.37 15.44 -6.28
CA SER A 316 13.12 14.36 -6.92
C SER A 316 13.11 13.10 -6.05
N ASP A 317 13.32 11.94 -6.66
CA ASP A 317 13.68 10.75 -5.89
C ASP A 317 15.14 10.85 -5.40
N TYR A 318 15.57 9.91 -4.56
CA TYR A 318 16.85 9.92 -3.87
C TYR A 318 18.01 10.10 -4.86
N THR A 319 18.70 11.24 -4.79
CA THR A 319 19.80 11.61 -5.71
C THR A 319 19.49 11.63 -7.21
N ALA A 320 18.24 11.51 -7.64
CA ALA A 320 17.90 11.28 -9.05
C ALA A 320 18.30 12.42 -10.00
N VAL A 321 18.41 13.66 -9.52
CA VAL A 321 19.00 14.79 -10.28
C VAL A 321 20.45 14.51 -10.68
N MET A 322 21.26 13.92 -9.79
CA MET A 322 22.63 13.51 -10.09
C MET A 322 22.67 12.32 -11.06
N GLU A 323 21.66 11.45 -11.03
CA GLU A 323 21.59 10.26 -11.88
C GLU A 323 21.32 10.58 -13.35
N LEU A 324 20.87 11.80 -13.68
CA LEU A 324 20.85 12.32 -15.06
C LEU A 324 22.22 12.24 -15.76
N LEU A 325 23.32 12.26 -14.99
CA LEU A 325 24.69 12.03 -15.47
C LEU A 325 24.94 10.57 -15.85
N ARG A 326 24.34 9.61 -15.13
CA ARG A 326 24.45 8.17 -15.38
C ARG A 326 23.56 7.73 -16.53
N HIS A 327 22.37 8.30 -16.63
CA HIS A 327 21.50 8.23 -17.80
C HIS A 327 22.13 8.84 -19.07
N GLY A 328 23.19 9.65 -18.91
CA GLY A 328 23.91 10.26 -20.04
C GLY A 328 23.16 11.39 -20.73
N VAL A 329 22.07 11.90 -20.12
CA VAL A 329 21.29 13.02 -20.65
C VAL A 329 21.82 14.38 -20.22
N ALA A 330 22.79 14.44 -19.29
CA ALA A 330 23.52 15.64 -18.89
C ALA A 330 25.04 15.39 -18.90
N ALA A 331 25.82 16.35 -19.41
CA ALA A 331 27.28 16.27 -19.48
C ALA A 331 27.98 16.63 -18.16
N ASP A 332 27.36 17.50 -17.35
CA ASP A 332 27.85 17.90 -16.03
C ASP A 332 26.70 18.25 -15.07
N ALA A 333 27.04 18.45 -13.79
CA ALA A 333 26.08 18.71 -12.72
C ALA A 333 25.27 20.01 -12.93
N GLY A 334 25.84 21.02 -13.59
CA GLY A 334 25.12 22.25 -13.93
C GLY A 334 24.07 22.02 -15.01
N GLU A 335 24.38 21.18 -16.01
CA GLU A 335 23.38 20.77 -17.00
C GLU A 335 22.28 19.89 -16.40
N ALA A 336 22.63 18.97 -15.49
CA ALA A 336 21.66 18.12 -14.79
C ALA A 336 20.65 18.95 -13.96
N VAL A 337 21.16 19.90 -13.17
CA VAL A 337 20.33 20.85 -12.41
C VAL A 337 19.41 21.65 -13.31
N ARG A 338 19.96 22.23 -14.38
CA ARG A 338 19.19 23.04 -15.34
C ARG A 338 18.06 22.22 -15.98
N LYS A 339 18.35 21.01 -16.46
CA LYS A 339 17.33 20.12 -17.06
C LYS A 339 16.22 19.77 -16.08
N ALA A 340 16.55 19.44 -14.83
CA ALA A 340 15.55 19.04 -13.84
C ALA A 340 14.60 20.18 -13.45
N ILE A 341 15.13 21.37 -13.16
CA ILE A 341 14.29 22.50 -12.71
C ILE A 341 13.48 23.11 -13.87
N GLU A 342 14.01 23.06 -15.10
CA GLU A 342 13.25 23.43 -16.30
C GLU A 342 12.13 22.43 -16.61
N ALA A 343 12.37 21.12 -16.48
CA ALA A 343 11.36 20.09 -16.72
C ALA A 343 10.19 20.14 -15.73
N GLY A 344 10.45 20.58 -14.49
CA GLY A 344 9.42 20.82 -13.48
C GLY A 344 9.69 20.20 -12.11
N VAL A 345 10.89 19.65 -11.86
CA VAL A 345 11.32 19.24 -10.52
C VAL A 345 11.57 20.48 -9.67
N ASP A 346 10.84 20.62 -8.57
CA ASP A 346 10.93 21.79 -7.69
C ASP A 346 11.99 21.60 -6.60
N MET A 347 12.09 20.41 -5.99
CA MET A 347 12.99 20.13 -4.85
C MET A 347 13.95 18.96 -5.13
N ASP A 348 15.22 19.13 -4.77
CA ASP A 348 16.33 18.19 -4.95
C ASP A 348 16.58 17.37 -3.68
N MET A 349 16.32 16.05 -3.76
CA MET A 349 16.56 15.11 -2.67
C MET A 349 18.01 14.63 -2.67
N VAL A 350 18.73 14.96 -1.59
CA VAL A 350 20.04 14.43 -1.16
C VAL A 350 21.22 14.77 -2.08
N SER A 351 21.03 14.99 -3.38
CA SER A 351 22.16 15.23 -4.32
C SER A 351 22.89 16.54 -4.03
N ALA A 352 22.19 17.51 -3.40
CA ALA A 352 22.66 18.85 -3.10
C ALA A 352 23.18 19.61 -4.34
N LEU A 353 22.80 19.20 -5.56
CA LEU A 353 23.23 19.87 -6.77
C LEU A 353 22.52 21.21 -6.95
N TYR A 354 21.23 21.31 -6.58
CA TYR A 354 20.47 22.56 -6.66
C TYR A 354 21.12 23.67 -5.83
N VAL A 355 21.36 23.41 -4.53
CA VAL A 355 21.96 24.39 -3.61
C VAL A 355 23.40 24.78 -3.96
N ASN A 356 24.12 23.94 -4.70
CA ASN A 356 25.51 24.19 -5.08
C ASN A 356 25.66 24.83 -6.47
N HIS A 357 24.71 24.65 -7.40
CA HIS A 357 24.85 25.11 -8.79
C HIS A 357 23.85 26.22 -9.19
N ILE A 358 22.62 26.24 -8.68
CA ILE A 358 21.59 27.22 -9.08
C ILE A 358 22.07 28.68 -8.95
N PRO A 359 22.67 29.13 -7.83
CA PRO A 359 23.06 30.53 -7.67
C PRO A 359 24.11 30.97 -8.71
N THR A 360 24.95 30.06 -9.19
CA THR A 360 25.92 30.32 -10.26
C THR A 360 25.24 30.33 -11.62
N LEU A 361 24.37 29.36 -11.92
CA LEU A 361 23.65 29.26 -13.19
C LEU A 361 22.80 30.50 -13.47
N VAL A 362 22.10 31.04 -12.45
CA VAL A 362 21.31 32.27 -12.58
C VAL A 362 22.22 33.49 -12.82
N ARG A 363 23.31 33.64 -12.05
CA ARG A 363 24.29 34.73 -12.25
C ARG A 363 24.95 34.73 -13.62
N GLU A 364 25.14 33.55 -14.20
CA GLU A 364 25.70 33.38 -15.56
C GLU A 364 24.64 33.50 -16.68
N GLY A 365 23.36 33.69 -16.34
CA GLY A 365 22.26 33.75 -17.31
C GLY A 365 21.97 32.42 -18.00
N LYS A 366 22.36 31.29 -17.39
CA LYS A 366 22.13 29.93 -17.88
C LYS A 366 20.86 29.29 -17.34
N LEU A 367 20.25 29.90 -16.33
CA LEU A 367 18.96 29.56 -15.76
C LEU A 367 18.21 30.88 -15.49
N ASP A 368 16.94 30.95 -15.88
CA ASP A 368 16.09 32.11 -15.59
C ASP A 368 15.72 32.14 -14.10
N GLU A 369 15.84 33.30 -13.45
CA GLU A 369 15.43 33.47 -12.05
C GLU A 369 13.92 33.22 -11.88
N ALA A 370 13.10 33.45 -12.91
CA ALA A 370 11.67 33.14 -12.88
C ALA A 370 11.38 31.63 -12.76
N VAL A 371 12.26 30.76 -13.26
CA VAL A 371 12.16 29.29 -13.11
C VAL A 371 12.48 28.89 -11.68
N LEU A 372 13.50 29.51 -11.07
CA LEU A 372 13.84 29.35 -9.65
C LEU A 372 12.69 29.83 -8.75
N ASP A 373 12.16 31.03 -8.99
CA ASP A 373 11.11 31.63 -8.16
C ASP A 373 9.81 30.83 -8.20
N ARG A 374 9.48 30.22 -9.35
CA ARG A 374 8.35 29.29 -9.48
C ARG A 374 8.52 28.05 -8.61
N ALA A 375 9.71 27.44 -8.59
CA ALA A 375 9.98 26.26 -7.76
C ALA A 375 9.95 26.61 -6.27
N VAL A 376 10.57 27.73 -5.88
CA VAL A 376 10.62 28.18 -4.48
C VAL A 376 9.23 28.54 -3.97
N ARG A 377 8.42 29.22 -4.80
CA ARG A 377 7.02 29.55 -4.50
C ARG A 377 6.24 28.32 -4.02
N ARG A 378 6.28 27.21 -4.78
CA ARG A 378 5.54 25.98 -4.45
C ARG A 378 5.96 25.39 -3.10
N VAL A 379 7.25 25.44 -2.77
CA VAL A 379 7.76 24.98 -1.47
C VAL A 379 7.28 25.89 -0.33
N LEU A 380 7.23 27.21 -0.55
CA LEU A 380 6.71 28.17 0.43
C LEU A 380 5.18 28.03 0.58
N GLU A 381 4.45 27.78 -0.52
CA GLU A 381 3.00 27.51 -0.52
C GLU A 381 2.68 26.22 0.24
N MET A 382 3.45 25.14 0.04
CA MET A 382 3.32 23.90 0.82
C MET A 382 3.55 24.15 2.33
N LYS A 383 4.56 24.95 2.70
CA LYS A 383 4.83 25.33 4.09
C LYS A 383 3.69 26.18 4.69
N SER A 384 3.06 27.03 3.89
CA SER A 384 1.89 27.82 4.29
C SER A 384 0.64 26.94 4.44
N ALA A 385 0.43 25.97 3.54
CA ALA A 385 -0.68 25.02 3.60
C ALA A 385 -0.60 24.07 4.81
N LEU A 386 0.60 23.82 5.33
CA LEU A 386 0.86 23.10 6.59
C LEU A 386 0.81 24.00 7.84
N GLY A 387 0.48 25.28 7.69
CA GLY A 387 0.35 26.24 8.80
C GLY A 387 1.67 26.52 9.54
N LEU A 388 2.82 26.36 8.87
CA LEU A 388 4.16 26.46 9.48
C LEU A 388 4.67 27.90 9.58
N PHE A 389 4.11 28.86 8.84
CA PHE A 389 4.47 30.28 9.00
C PHE A 389 3.72 30.93 10.16
N GLU A 390 2.52 30.44 10.46
CA GLU A 390 1.69 30.80 11.60
C GLU A 390 2.21 30.15 12.89
N ASP A 391 2.67 28.90 12.80
CA ASP A 391 3.18 28.12 13.91
C ASP A 391 4.24 27.09 13.47
N PRO A 392 5.51 27.47 13.35
CA PRO A 392 6.56 26.56 12.85
C PRO A 392 6.80 25.35 13.76
N TYR A 393 6.36 25.44 15.02
CA TYR A 393 6.47 24.38 16.03
C TYR A 393 5.22 23.51 16.16
N ARG A 394 4.19 23.68 15.31
CA ARG A 394 2.88 23.02 15.39
C ARG A 394 2.97 21.53 15.73
N TYR A 395 3.72 20.78 14.93
CA TYR A 395 3.94 19.34 15.04
C TYR A 395 4.88 18.92 16.20
N THR A 396 5.44 19.89 16.95
CA THR A 396 6.33 19.66 18.10
C THR A 396 5.78 20.24 19.42
N LYS A 397 4.50 20.63 19.44
CA LYS A 397 3.79 21.11 20.65
C LYS A 397 3.25 19.97 21.53
N VAL A 398 3.04 18.79 20.97
CA VAL A 398 2.65 17.61 21.74
C VAL A 398 3.87 17.12 22.53
N ALA A 399 3.75 17.09 23.85
CA ALA A 399 4.80 16.57 24.71
C ALA A 399 4.95 15.05 24.54
N ALA A 400 6.18 14.54 24.59
CA ALA A 400 6.49 13.14 24.27
C ALA A 400 5.82 12.11 25.21
N ASP A 401 5.36 12.54 26.39
CA ASP A 401 4.56 11.74 27.33
C ASP A 401 3.08 11.58 26.92
N LYS A 402 2.67 12.19 25.80
CA LYS A 402 1.31 12.12 25.23
C LYS A 402 1.27 11.47 23.83
N ALA A 403 2.22 10.58 23.55
CA ALA A 403 2.19 9.78 22.32
C ALA A 403 0.83 9.07 22.15
N PRO A 404 0.27 8.99 20.92
CA PRO A 404 -0.98 8.30 20.68
C PRO A 404 -0.87 6.81 21.04
N ALA A 405 -1.96 6.23 21.53
CA ALA A 405 -2.01 4.81 21.83
C ALA A 405 -1.93 3.98 20.53
N PRO A 406 -1.08 2.93 20.45
CA PRO A 406 -0.96 2.10 19.25
C PRO A 406 -2.32 1.58 18.75
N PRO A 407 -2.72 1.85 17.49
CA PRO A 407 -4.01 1.45 16.89
C PRO A 407 -4.10 -0.06 16.57
N ARG A 408 -3.65 -0.94 17.49
CA ARG A 408 -3.60 -2.40 17.30
C ARG A 408 -4.93 -3.03 16.87
N ALA A 409 -6.06 -2.54 17.38
CA ALA A 409 -7.37 -3.04 16.95
C ALA A 409 -7.63 -2.78 15.46
N LEU A 410 -7.19 -1.64 14.93
CA LEU A 410 -7.26 -1.30 13.51
C LEU A 410 -6.25 -2.12 12.71
N ALA A 411 -5.01 -2.27 13.19
CA ALA A 411 -3.99 -3.08 12.53
C ALA A 411 -4.42 -4.55 12.39
N ARG A 412 -4.97 -5.14 13.47
CA ARG A 412 -5.54 -6.49 13.45
C ARG A 412 -6.72 -6.60 12.48
N ARG A 413 -7.61 -5.60 12.43
CA ARG A 413 -8.75 -5.59 11.49
C ARG A 413 -8.28 -5.51 10.03
N MET A 414 -7.36 -4.61 9.73
CA MET A 414 -6.79 -4.48 8.39
C MET A 414 -6.14 -5.80 7.95
N ALA A 415 -5.32 -6.39 8.82
CA ALA A 415 -4.71 -7.69 8.59
C ALA A 415 -5.73 -8.83 8.38
N GLN A 416 -6.83 -8.87 9.15
CA GLN A 416 -7.91 -9.86 8.94
C GLN A 416 -8.56 -9.72 7.56
N GLU A 417 -8.89 -8.49 7.15
CA GLU A 417 -9.53 -8.23 5.84
C GLU A 417 -8.55 -8.42 4.67
N SER A 418 -7.23 -8.36 4.89
CA SER A 418 -6.17 -8.59 3.89
C SER A 418 -5.87 -10.07 3.57
N ILE A 419 -6.19 -11.03 4.45
CA ILE A 419 -5.85 -12.44 4.25
C ILE A 419 -6.72 -13.04 3.13
N VAL A 420 -6.05 -13.64 2.14
CA VAL A 420 -6.70 -14.29 1.00
C VAL A 420 -6.63 -15.80 1.15
N LEU A 421 -7.78 -16.46 1.24
CA LEU A 421 -7.86 -17.93 1.23
C LEU A 421 -7.80 -18.41 -0.22
N LEU A 422 -6.67 -18.99 -0.64
CA LEU A 422 -6.45 -19.44 -2.02
C LEU A 422 -7.07 -20.83 -2.28
N GLU A 423 -6.94 -21.74 -1.32
CA GLU A 423 -7.50 -23.10 -1.34
C GLU A 423 -8.14 -23.44 0.02
N ASN A 424 -9.24 -24.19 0.01
CA ASN A 424 -9.83 -24.81 1.21
C ASN A 424 -10.51 -26.14 0.86
N ARG A 425 -9.70 -27.18 0.70
CA ARG A 425 -10.16 -28.54 0.37
C ARG A 425 -10.88 -29.13 1.58
N HIS A 426 -11.93 -29.90 1.32
CA HIS A 426 -12.72 -30.62 2.34
C HIS A 426 -13.30 -29.74 3.47
N ALA A 427 -13.37 -28.42 3.29
CA ALA A 427 -13.68 -27.44 4.34
C ALA A 427 -12.77 -27.59 5.59
N THR A 428 -11.47 -27.81 5.34
CA THR A 428 -10.43 -27.95 6.38
C THR A 428 -10.34 -26.72 7.29
N LEU A 429 -10.57 -25.53 6.74
CA LEU A 429 -10.69 -24.30 7.50
C LEU A 429 -12.14 -23.82 7.59
N PRO A 430 -12.55 -23.25 8.75
CA PRO A 430 -11.72 -22.99 9.92
C PRO A 430 -11.44 -24.24 10.78
N LEU A 431 -10.28 -24.25 11.44
CA LEU A 431 -9.95 -25.22 12.48
C LEU A 431 -10.88 -25.05 13.69
N ALA A 432 -11.23 -26.17 14.33
CA ALA A 432 -11.85 -26.14 15.65
C ALA A 432 -10.86 -25.63 16.70
N THR A 433 -11.32 -24.76 17.61
CA THR A 433 -10.51 -24.33 18.77
C THR A 433 -10.31 -25.45 19.80
N ALA A 434 -11.22 -26.43 19.82
CA ALA A 434 -11.06 -27.69 20.57
C ALA A 434 -10.20 -28.68 19.78
N ILE A 435 -8.94 -28.33 19.59
CA ILE A 435 -7.88 -29.17 19.01
C ILE A 435 -6.81 -29.42 20.08
N ASP A 436 -6.38 -30.68 20.22
CA ASP A 436 -5.47 -31.05 21.31
C ASP A 436 -4.01 -30.72 20.96
N ARG A 437 -3.57 -30.97 19.72
CA ARG A 437 -2.17 -30.77 19.28
C ARG A 437 -2.06 -30.11 17.91
N ILE A 438 -1.26 -29.05 17.82
CA ILE A 438 -0.90 -28.36 16.57
C ILE A 438 0.62 -28.41 16.39
N ALA A 439 1.07 -28.73 15.17
CA ALA A 439 2.44 -28.49 14.74
C ALA A 439 2.50 -27.24 13.88
N VAL A 440 3.23 -26.23 14.34
CA VAL A 440 3.56 -25.04 13.54
C VAL A 440 4.98 -25.23 13.00
N ILE A 441 5.14 -25.22 11.68
CA ILE A 441 6.41 -25.56 11.02
C ILE A 441 6.84 -24.40 10.13
N GLY A 442 8.12 -24.04 10.17
CA GLY A 442 8.72 -22.99 9.33
C GLY A 442 9.45 -21.92 10.14
N GLU A 443 10.48 -21.33 9.54
CA GLU A 443 11.27 -20.24 10.14
C GLU A 443 10.44 -18.96 10.33
N LEU A 444 9.67 -18.58 9.30
CA LEU A 444 8.85 -17.36 9.31
C LEU A 444 7.74 -17.38 10.38
N ALA A 445 7.38 -18.55 10.90
CA ALA A 445 6.33 -18.69 11.91
C ALA A 445 6.62 -17.92 13.22
N ASP A 446 7.89 -17.76 13.60
CA ASP A 446 8.29 -17.04 14.82
C ASP A 446 9.22 -15.84 14.56
N SER A 447 9.22 -15.29 13.35
CA SER A 447 9.96 -14.07 13.03
C SER A 447 9.11 -12.83 13.31
N LYS A 448 9.55 -11.96 14.23
CA LYS A 448 8.91 -10.64 14.44
C LYS A 448 9.18 -9.66 13.30
N GLN A 449 10.41 -9.65 12.79
CA GLN A 449 10.88 -8.68 11.78
C GLN A 449 10.15 -8.85 10.45
N ASP A 450 9.95 -10.10 10.02
CA ASP A 450 9.36 -10.37 8.70
C ASP A 450 7.85 -10.06 8.69
N MET A 451 7.15 -10.17 9.83
CA MET A 451 5.74 -9.77 9.91
C MET A 451 5.51 -8.29 9.59
N LEU A 452 6.50 -7.42 9.86
CA LEU A 452 6.42 -6.00 9.54
C LEU A 452 6.57 -5.71 8.04
N GLY A 453 7.11 -6.63 7.25
CA GLY A 453 7.38 -6.42 5.82
C GLY A 453 8.48 -5.38 5.52
N GLY A 454 8.76 -5.22 4.22
CA GLY A 454 9.68 -4.20 3.71
C GLY A 454 9.09 -2.80 3.92
N TRP A 455 9.93 -1.75 3.93
CA TRP A 455 9.50 -0.37 4.22
C TRP A 455 8.81 -0.16 5.58
N SER A 456 9.09 -1.01 6.57
CA SER A 456 8.56 -0.85 7.93
C SER A 456 9.26 0.24 8.76
N MET A 457 10.42 0.76 8.31
CA MET A 457 11.11 1.96 8.81
C MET A 457 11.12 2.09 10.36
N ALA A 458 10.35 3.03 10.93
CA ALA A 458 10.29 3.30 12.37
C ALA A 458 9.44 2.28 13.18
N GLY A 459 9.03 1.18 12.55
CA GLY A 459 8.22 0.13 13.13
C GLY A 459 8.89 -0.60 14.29
N GLU A 460 8.19 -0.70 15.42
CA GLU A 460 8.76 -1.32 16.61
C GLU A 460 8.71 -2.86 16.50
N VAL A 461 9.83 -3.47 16.09
CA VAL A 461 9.97 -4.93 15.91
C VAL A 461 9.47 -5.71 17.13
N ASP A 462 9.79 -5.25 18.35
CA ASP A 462 9.38 -5.95 19.57
C ASP A 462 7.86 -5.95 19.82
N GLN A 463 7.14 -5.02 19.21
CA GLN A 463 5.68 -4.95 19.27
C GLN A 463 4.98 -5.95 18.35
N ALA A 464 5.68 -6.54 17.36
CA ALA A 464 5.09 -7.47 16.41
C ALA A 464 4.67 -8.79 17.07
N VAL A 465 3.48 -9.28 16.71
CA VAL A 465 2.94 -10.59 17.12
C VAL A 465 3.24 -11.61 16.03
N THR A 466 4.16 -12.55 16.30
CA THR A 466 4.51 -13.63 15.37
C THR A 466 3.32 -14.57 15.12
N LEU A 467 3.32 -15.29 13.99
CA LEU A 467 2.25 -16.22 13.64
C LEU A 467 2.08 -17.31 14.71
N LEU A 468 3.20 -17.85 15.20
CA LEU A 468 3.25 -18.81 16.30
C LEU A 468 2.67 -18.24 17.61
N ALA A 469 3.02 -17.00 17.96
CA ALA A 469 2.47 -16.34 19.14
C ALA A 469 0.95 -16.12 19.01
N GLY A 470 0.48 -15.70 17.83
CA GLY A 470 -0.94 -15.54 17.53
C GLY A 470 -1.74 -16.82 17.67
N ILE A 471 -1.24 -17.93 17.11
CA ILE A 471 -1.84 -19.26 17.24
C ILE A 471 -1.92 -19.67 18.73
N ARG A 472 -0.81 -19.54 19.48
CA ARG A 472 -0.75 -19.83 20.92
C ARG A 472 -1.72 -18.97 21.75
N ASN A 473 -1.98 -17.74 21.34
CA ASN A 473 -2.94 -16.84 22.01
C ASN A 473 -4.41 -17.20 21.76
N ALA A 474 -4.72 -17.95 20.70
CA ALA A 474 -6.09 -18.23 20.25
C ALA A 474 -6.62 -19.61 20.62
N VAL A 475 -5.73 -20.60 20.81
CA VAL A 475 -6.11 -21.97 21.21
C VAL A 475 -6.44 -22.06 22.70
N ASN A 476 -6.97 -23.21 23.14
CA ASN A 476 -7.18 -23.47 24.56
C ASN A 476 -5.83 -23.55 25.32
N PRO A 477 -5.77 -23.17 26.60
CA PRO A 477 -4.53 -23.25 27.38
C PRO A 477 -3.92 -24.66 27.51
N ASP A 478 -4.74 -25.70 27.32
CA ASP A 478 -4.33 -27.11 27.36
C ASP A 478 -3.92 -27.66 25.97
N THR A 479 -4.08 -26.88 24.88
CA THR A 479 -3.66 -27.27 23.52
C THR A 479 -2.13 -27.23 23.40
N GLU A 480 -1.52 -28.34 22.98
CA GLU A 480 -0.09 -28.43 22.74
C GLU A 480 0.28 -27.82 21.39
N VAL A 481 0.95 -26.66 21.39
CA VAL A 481 1.47 -26.01 20.18
C VAL A 481 2.97 -26.21 20.05
N THR A 482 3.35 -27.27 19.33
CA THR A 482 4.74 -27.56 18.97
C THR A 482 5.21 -26.63 17.85
N HIS A 483 6.51 -26.28 17.86
CA HIS A 483 7.14 -25.51 16.79
C HIS A 483 8.41 -26.20 16.31
N SER A 484 8.58 -26.27 14.99
CA SER A 484 9.82 -26.69 14.34
C SER A 484 10.21 -25.69 13.27
N LYS A 485 11.48 -25.29 13.22
CA LYS A 485 11.99 -24.42 12.15
C LYS A 485 11.83 -25.07 10.78
N GLY A 486 11.98 -26.39 10.68
CA GLY A 486 11.95 -27.14 9.43
C GLY A 486 13.17 -26.88 8.56
N THR A 487 13.25 -25.70 7.92
CA THR A 487 14.38 -25.31 7.08
C THR A 487 14.62 -23.80 7.09
N GLY A 488 15.75 -23.38 6.52
CA GLY A 488 16.10 -21.96 6.38
C GLY A 488 15.43 -21.32 5.16
N VAL A 489 15.12 -20.02 5.25
CA VAL A 489 14.81 -19.19 4.08
C VAL A 489 16.12 -18.61 3.53
N PHE A 490 16.47 -18.91 2.28
CA PHE A 490 17.70 -18.42 1.63
C PHE A 490 17.59 -18.44 0.10
N ILE A 491 18.40 -17.63 -0.58
CA ILE A 491 18.61 -17.73 -2.03
C ILE A 491 19.95 -18.45 -2.24
N GLU A 492 20.00 -19.45 -3.11
CA GLU A 492 21.25 -20.15 -3.42
C GLU A 492 22.27 -19.17 -4.05
N ASP A 493 23.46 -19.06 -3.47
CA ASP A 493 24.52 -18.25 -4.06
C ASP A 493 25.07 -18.93 -5.31
N THR A 494 24.72 -18.36 -6.47
CA THR A 494 25.19 -18.79 -7.79
C THR A 494 26.58 -18.23 -8.13
N GLY A 495 27.21 -17.49 -7.22
CA GLY A 495 28.44 -16.72 -7.45
C GLY A 495 28.23 -15.43 -8.26
N ALA A 496 27.04 -15.25 -8.86
CA ALA A 496 26.67 -14.03 -9.57
C ALA A 496 26.20 -12.91 -8.62
N VAL A 497 25.73 -13.25 -7.41
CA VAL A 497 25.17 -12.28 -6.45
C VAL A 497 26.26 -11.34 -5.91
N GLN A 498 27.44 -11.87 -5.58
CA GLN A 498 28.60 -11.08 -5.14
C GLN A 498 29.07 -10.04 -6.18
N ALA A 499 28.87 -10.29 -7.48
CA ALA A 499 29.34 -9.41 -8.55
C ALA A 499 28.53 -8.10 -8.67
N LEU A 500 27.32 -8.05 -8.11
CA LEU A 500 26.42 -6.89 -8.17
C LEU A 500 26.51 -5.97 -6.94
N GLY A 501 27.37 -6.27 -5.96
CA GLY A 501 27.42 -5.54 -4.69
C GLY A 501 26.15 -5.72 -3.83
N ALA A 502 25.27 -6.64 -4.20
CA ALA A 502 24.23 -7.14 -3.32
C ALA A 502 24.92 -7.75 -2.10
N ASN A 503 24.66 -7.18 -0.93
CA ASN A 503 25.16 -7.73 0.34
C ASN A 503 24.42 -9.05 0.55
N THR A 504 25.07 -10.16 0.17
CA THR A 504 24.66 -11.54 0.52
C THR A 504 24.48 -11.69 2.03
N ASP A 505 25.26 -10.91 2.77
CA ASP A 505 25.28 -10.86 4.21
C ASP A 505 24.17 -9.91 4.68
N GLY A 506 23.01 -10.47 5.02
CA GLY A 506 21.92 -9.74 5.69
C GLY A 506 22.36 -9.07 7.00
N THR A 507 23.54 -9.44 7.52
CA THR A 507 24.23 -8.78 8.63
C THR A 507 24.50 -7.29 8.37
N ALA A 508 24.84 -6.88 7.15
CA ALA A 508 25.22 -5.50 6.86
C ALA A 508 24.01 -4.54 6.82
N GLU A 509 22.84 -5.04 6.43
CA GLU A 509 21.58 -4.26 6.43
C GLU A 509 20.93 -4.30 7.83
N ALA A 510 20.98 -5.45 8.52
CA ALA A 510 20.59 -5.54 9.93
C ALA A 510 21.41 -4.60 10.84
N GLN A 511 22.73 -4.52 10.64
CA GLN A 511 23.62 -3.59 11.36
C GLN A 511 23.39 -2.12 10.98
N ARG A 512 22.85 -1.82 9.78
CA ARG A 512 22.53 -0.44 9.36
C ARG A 512 21.28 0.08 10.07
N ASN A 513 20.26 -0.75 10.26
CA ASN A 513 18.99 -0.36 10.88
C ASN A 513 19.00 -0.47 12.42
N GLY A 514 20.18 -0.50 13.05
CA GLY A 514 20.34 -0.63 14.51
C GLY A 514 19.85 -1.97 15.10
N THR A 515 19.35 -2.90 14.27
CA THR A 515 18.87 -4.21 14.73
C THR A 515 20.05 -5.07 15.15
N ALA A 516 19.92 -5.73 16.31
CA ALA A 516 20.90 -6.73 16.71
C ALA A 516 20.84 -7.89 15.71
N ALA A 517 21.83 -7.97 14.84
CA ALA A 517 22.06 -9.15 14.01
C ALA A 517 22.34 -10.33 14.94
N ALA A 518 21.29 -11.11 15.25
CA ALA A 518 21.46 -12.47 15.72
C ALA A 518 22.37 -13.17 14.71
N GLN A 519 23.40 -13.86 15.19
CA GLN A 519 24.31 -14.60 14.31
C GLN A 519 23.48 -15.63 13.54
N ARG A 520 23.26 -15.36 12.26
CA ARG A 520 22.67 -16.31 11.31
C ARG A 520 23.83 -17.09 10.72
N ASP A 521 23.75 -18.41 10.79
CA ASP A 521 24.80 -19.31 10.29
C ASP A 521 24.73 -19.34 8.76
N ASP A 522 25.23 -18.28 8.12
CA ASP A 522 25.22 -18.05 6.66
C ASP A 522 26.23 -18.95 5.91
N ALA A 523 26.50 -20.15 6.42
CA ALA A 523 27.50 -21.10 5.93
C ALA A 523 26.94 -22.52 5.83
N ALA A 524 25.95 -22.73 4.97
CA ALA A 524 25.51 -24.06 4.55
C ALA A 524 26.13 -24.42 3.18
N GLU A 525 27.05 -25.39 3.18
CA GLU A 525 27.45 -26.08 1.94
C GLU A 525 26.21 -26.71 1.24
N PRO A 526 26.26 -26.97 -0.09
CA PRO A 526 25.18 -27.67 -0.80
C PRO A 526 25.09 -29.14 -0.35
N GLN A 527 24.48 -29.35 0.81
CA GLN A 527 24.15 -30.65 1.37
C GLN A 527 22.93 -31.24 0.65
N GLN A 528 22.75 -32.55 0.75
CA GLN A 528 21.49 -33.20 0.37
C GLN A 528 20.31 -32.48 1.06
N PRO A 529 19.11 -32.41 0.43
CA PRO A 529 17.95 -31.82 1.07
C PRO A 529 17.79 -32.44 2.47
N PRO A 530 17.67 -31.62 3.54
CA PRO A 530 17.66 -32.14 4.91
C PRO A 530 16.59 -33.21 5.08
N ALA A 531 16.82 -34.21 5.94
CA ALA A 531 15.82 -35.25 6.19
C ALA A 531 14.54 -34.72 6.89
N PHE A 532 14.50 -33.44 7.26
CA PHE A 532 13.42 -32.73 7.95
C PHE A 532 12.82 -33.47 9.16
N ALA A 533 13.60 -34.36 9.80
CA ALA A 533 13.11 -35.32 10.79
C ALA A 533 12.29 -34.65 11.92
N ASP A 534 12.82 -33.61 12.56
CA ASP A 534 12.13 -32.90 13.65
C ASP A 534 10.79 -32.27 13.20
N ALA A 535 10.68 -31.84 11.95
CA ALA A 535 9.45 -31.29 11.38
C ALA A 535 8.44 -32.40 11.03
N ILE A 536 8.93 -33.52 10.47
CA ILE A 536 8.10 -34.69 10.17
C ILE A 536 7.58 -35.33 11.46
N ASP A 537 8.41 -35.50 12.48
CA ASP A 537 8.02 -36.09 13.77
C ASP A 537 7.01 -35.20 14.49
N ALA A 538 7.18 -33.87 14.48
CA ALA A 538 6.18 -32.92 15.00
C ALA A 538 4.86 -33.01 14.22
N ALA A 539 4.92 -33.05 12.88
CA ALA A 539 3.74 -33.17 12.02
C ALA A 539 2.96 -34.48 12.25
N LEU A 540 3.66 -35.60 12.43
CA LEU A 540 3.06 -36.91 12.72
C LEU A 540 2.49 -37.03 14.14
N ALA A 541 2.93 -36.15 15.06
CA ALA A 541 2.45 -36.08 16.43
C ALA A 541 1.28 -35.09 16.62
N ALA A 542 0.92 -34.31 15.60
CA ALA A 542 -0.15 -33.31 15.68
C ALA A 542 -1.50 -33.80 15.13
N ASP A 543 -2.56 -33.07 15.47
CA ASP A 543 -3.91 -33.26 14.92
C ASP A 543 -4.17 -32.33 13.72
N ALA A 544 -3.37 -31.26 13.57
CA ALA A 544 -3.28 -30.41 12.38
C ALA A 544 -1.86 -29.81 12.24
N VAL A 545 -1.44 -29.57 11.00
CA VAL A 545 -0.14 -28.96 10.67
C VAL A 545 -0.35 -27.62 10.01
N ILE A 546 0.33 -26.59 10.52
CA ILE A 546 0.38 -25.24 9.94
C ILE A 546 1.81 -25.00 9.48
N LEU A 547 2.04 -25.07 8.17
CA LEU A 547 3.32 -24.82 7.53
C LEU A 547 3.38 -23.37 7.06
N VAL A 548 4.29 -22.57 7.62
CA VAL A 548 4.56 -21.19 7.21
C VAL A 548 5.79 -21.18 6.31
N VAL A 549 5.62 -20.75 5.05
CA VAL A 549 6.69 -20.64 4.05
C VAL A 549 6.54 -19.37 3.23
N GLY A 550 7.61 -18.95 2.55
CA GLY A 550 7.59 -17.73 1.74
C GLY A 550 8.96 -17.05 1.69
N GLU A 551 8.98 -15.74 1.90
CA GLU A 551 10.17 -14.89 1.76
C GLU A 551 10.48 -14.17 3.09
N TYR A 552 11.75 -13.79 3.28
CA TYR A 552 12.06 -12.72 4.23
C TYR A 552 11.67 -11.36 3.68
N GLN A 553 11.35 -10.40 4.54
CA GLN A 553 10.92 -9.06 4.12
C GLN A 553 11.93 -8.38 3.17
N HIS A 554 13.23 -8.60 3.41
CA HIS A 554 14.34 -8.03 2.63
C HIS A 554 14.60 -8.74 1.29
N MET A 555 13.78 -9.72 0.91
CA MET A 555 13.72 -10.27 -0.44
C MET A 555 12.73 -9.47 -1.33
N SER A 556 12.02 -8.50 -0.76
CA SER A 556 11.11 -7.56 -1.42
C SER A 556 11.46 -6.11 -1.01
N ALA A 557 10.74 -5.12 -1.53
CA ALA A 557 11.11 -3.69 -1.51
C ALA A 557 12.28 -3.35 -2.47
N GLU A 558 12.79 -2.13 -2.34
CA GLU A 558 13.75 -1.49 -3.26
C GLU A 558 15.03 -2.30 -3.52
N ALA A 559 15.42 -2.37 -4.78
CA ALA A 559 16.50 -3.18 -5.35
C ALA A 559 16.39 -4.72 -5.16
N LYS A 560 15.42 -5.24 -4.39
CA LYS A 560 15.31 -6.67 -4.06
C LYS A 560 14.54 -7.47 -5.13
N ASN A 561 15.03 -7.43 -6.36
CA ASN A 561 14.40 -8.10 -7.51
C ASN A 561 14.73 -9.60 -7.54
N ARG A 562 13.80 -10.45 -7.97
CA ARG A 562 14.01 -11.91 -8.06
C ARG A 562 13.90 -12.45 -9.49
N VAL A 563 14.84 -13.29 -9.89
CA VAL A 563 14.83 -13.97 -11.19
C VAL A 563 13.89 -15.19 -11.26
N SER A 564 13.54 -15.75 -10.10
CA SER A 564 12.56 -16.83 -9.92
C SER A 564 11.51 -16.38 -8.90
N LEU A 565 10.28 -16.86 -9.09
CA LEU A 565 9.14 -16.62 -8.20
C LEU A 565 8.85 -17.84 -7.32
N ASP A 566 9.68 -18.88 -7.37
CA ASP A 566 9.50 -20.11 -6.59
C ASP A 566 9.78 -19.84 -5.11
N LEU A 567 9.41 -20.77 -4.22
CA LEU A 567 9.79 -20.72 -2.81
C LEU A 567 11.33 -20.73 -2.67
N PRO A 568 11.94 -19.76 -1.95
CA PRO A 568 13.38 -19.72 -1.76
C PRO A 568 13.87 -20.86 -0.85
N GLY A 569 15.06 -21.38 -1.16
CA GLY A 569 15.73 -22.44 -0.41
C GLY A 569 14.97 -23.77 -0.42
N ASN A 570 15.11 -24.55 0.65
CA ASN A 570 14.57 -25.89 0.74
C ASN A 570 13.08 -25.97 1.12
N GLN A 571 12.34 -24.86 1.11
CA GLN A 571 10.95 -24.80 1.58
C GLN A 571 9.99 -25.67 0.74
N GLN A 572 10.20 -25.77 -0.58
CA GLN A 572 9.43 -26.67 -1.44
C GLN A 572 9.70 -28.15 -1.09
N ALA A 573 10.95 -28.51 -0.79
CA ALA A 573 11.32 -29.86 -0.37
C ALA A 573 10.77 -30.22 1.02
N LEU A 574 10.71 -29.25 1.93
CA LEU A 574 10.04 -29.40 3.22
C LEU A 574 8.53 -29.66 3.05
N PHE A 575 7.85 -28.90 2.18
CA PHE A 575 6.45 -29.15 1.83
C PHE A 575 6.25 -30.58 1.28
N ASP A 576 7.10 -31.00 0.33
CA ASP A 576 7.00 -32.32 -0.30
C ASP A 576 7.24 -33.48 0.69
N ALA A 577 8.16 -33.29 1.64
CA ALA A 577 8.40 -34.26 2.70
C ALA A 577 7.21 -34.36 3.67
N LEU A 578 6.53 -33.24 3.96
CA LEU A 578 5.33 -33.20 4.80
C LEU A 578 4.11 -33.81 4.08
N ASP A 579 3.83 -33.45 2.81
CA ASP A 579 2.79 -34.09 1.97
C ASP A 579 2.97 -35.61 1.94
N ALA A 580 4.20 -36.07 1.67
CA ALA A 580 4.53 -37.50 1.63
C ALA A 580 4.40 -38.19 2.99
N ALA A 581 4.78 -37.53 4.09
CA ALA A 581 4.69 -38.09 5.43
C ALA A 581 3.24 -38.16 5.94
N LEU A 582 2.41 -37.16 5.63
CA LEU A 582 1.02 -37.05 6.09
C LEU A 582 0.02 -37.83 5.23
N ALA A 583 0.42 -38.22 4.01
CA ALA A 583 -0.39 -38.97 3.06
C ALA A 583 -1.16 -40.14 3.70
N GLY A 584 -2.50 -40.08 3.64
CA GLY A 584 -3.40 -41.12 4.14
C GLY A 584 -3.56 -41.19 5.66
N LYS A 585 -3.00 -40.24 6.43
CA LYS A 585 -3.14 -40.19 7.90
C LYS A 585 -4.33 -39.38 8.39
N GLY A 586 -4.91 -38.52 7.54
CA GLY A 586 -6.05 -37.66 7.90
C GLY A 586 -5.68 -36.45 8.77
N ILE A 587 -4.39 -36.14 8.90
CA ILE A 587 -3.88 -34.92 9.53
C ILE A 587 -3.79 -33.86 8.42
N PRO A 588 -4.53 -32.73 8.51
CA PRO A 588 -4.54 -31.71 7.47
C PRO A 588 -3.22 -30.91 7.44
N LEU A 589 -2.74 -30.64 6.23
CA LEU A 589 -1.62 -29.75 5.95
C LEU A 589 -2.13 -28.38 5.46
N ILE A 590 -2.17 -27.42 6.37
CA ILE A 590 -2.52 -26.02 6.10
C ILE A 590 -1.24 -25.24 5.81
N THR A 591 -1.16 -24.63 4.63
CA THR A 591 0.00 -23.83 4.23
C THR A 591 -0.34 -22.34 4.31
N VAL A 592 0.59 -21.56 4.86
CA VAL A 592 0.52 -20.11 5.02
C VAL A 592 1.71 -19.50 4.28
N LEU A 593 1.40 -18.64 3.30
CA LEU A 593 2.36 -17.86 2.54
C LEU A 593 2.61 -16.52 3.22
N ALA A 594 3.88 -16.14 3.39
CA ALA A 594 4.31 -14.83 3.87
C ALA A 594 5.40 -14.26 2.96
N ASN A 595 5.04 -13.27 2.13
CA ASN A 595 5.87 -12.77 1.03
C ASN A 595 5.48 -11.35 0.59
N GLY A 596 6.42 -10.65 -0.08
CA GLY A 596 6.17 -9.30 -0.61
C GLY A 596 5.58 -9.27 -2.02
N ARG A 597 5.54 -10.42 -2.71
CA ARG A 597 5.16 -10.55 -4.12
C ARG A 597 4.35 -11.82 -4.38
N PRO A 598 3.64 -11.92 -5.50
CA PRO A 598 3.14 -13.20 -6.03
C PRO A 598 4.24 -14.26 -6.16
N LEU A 599 4.04 -15.44 -5.56
CA LEU A 599 4.92 -16.60 -5.69
C LEU A 599 4.32 -17.68 -6.60
N SER A 600 5.17 -18.31 -7.41
CA SER A 600 4.80 -19.45 -8.26
C SER A 600 4.81 -20.74 -7.43
N VAL A 601 3.65 -21.08 -6.85
CA VAL A 601 3.51 -22.22 -5.91
C VAL A 601 2.52 -23.31 -6.38
N PRO A 602 2.58 -23.77 -7.64
CA PRO A 602 1.59 -24.72 -8.18
C PRO A 602 1.54 -26.05 -7.41
N ARG A 603 2.66 -26.46 -6.79
CA ARG A 603 2.75 -27.67 -5.97
C ARG A 603 1.97 -27.55 -4.65
N LEU A 604 2.07 -26.40 -3.96
CA LEU A 604 1.31 -26.11 -2.75
C LEU A 604 -0.18 -25.98 -3.06
N ALA A 605 -0.54 -25.25 -4.12
CA ALA A 605 -1.92 -25.13 -4.61
C ALA A 605 -2.57 -26.50 -4.82
N ALA A 606 -1.88 -27.41 -5.51
CA ALA A 606 -2.39 -28.73 -5.83
C ALA A 606 -2.50 -29.70 -4.64
N LYS A 607 -1.89 -29.40 -3.48
CA LYS A 607 -1.67 -30.37 -2.40
C LYS A 607 -1.98 -29.92 -0.97
N SER A 608 -1.97 -28.63 -0.68
CA SER A 608 -2.36 -28.16 0.65
C SER A 608 -3.85 -28.43 0.86
N ASP A 609 -4.23 -28.86 2.06
CA ASP A 609 -5.64 -29.00 2.44
C ASP A 609 -6.30 -27.62 2.59
N ALA A 610 -5.52 -26.61 3.02
CA ALA A 610 -5.85 -25.21 2.79
C ALA A 610 -4.58 -24.40 2.50
N LEU A 611 -4.71 -23.32 1.72
CA LEU A 611 -3.62 -22.41 1.38
C LEU A 611 -4.09 -20.97 1.64
N LEU A 612 -3.39 -20.24 2.52
CA LEU A 612 -3.63 -18.82 2.74
C LEU A 612 -2.46 -17.99 2.21
N GLU A 613 -2.78 -16.91 1.52
CA GLU A 613 -1.87 -15.80 1.28
C GLU A 613 -2.06 -14.75 2.38
N THR A 614 -0.97 -14.45 3.09
CA THR A 614 -0.95 -13.46 4.18
C THR A 614 -0.02 -12.30 3.90
N TRP A 615 0.80 -12.36 2.84
CA TRP A 615 1.76 -11.33 2.49
C TRP A 615 2.68 -10.99 3.69
N TYR A 616 2.80 -9.70 4.05
CA TYR A 616 3.20 -9.28 5.39
C TYR A 616 2.08 -8.42 6.00
N LEU A 617 1.57 -8.84 7.17
CA LEU A 617 0.36 -8.30 7.80
C LEU A 617 0.61 -7.21 8.87
N GLY A 618 1.87 -6.83 9.10
CA GLY A 618 2.22 -5.81 10.09
C GLY A 618 2.25 -6.31 11.54
N SER A 619 2.14 -5.37 12.50
CA SER A 619 2.38 -5.61 13.93
C SER A 619 1.42 -6.63 14.58
N GLU A 620 0.24 -6.86 14.01
CA GLU A 620 -0.79 -7.78 14.53
C GLU A 620 -0.94 -9.06 13.68
N ALA A 621 0.03 -9.37 12.81
CA ALA A 621 -0.01 -10.47 11.86
C ALA A 621 -0.53 -11.81 12.43
N GLY A 622 0.11 -12.33 13.49
CA GLY A 622 -0.30 -13.61 14.05
C GLY A 622 -1.69 -13.59 14.70
N ASN A 623 -2.05 -12.46 15.30
CA ASN A 623 -3.35 -12.26 15.91
C ASN A 623 -4.49 -12.23 14.87
N ALA A 624 -4.23 -11.67 13.69
CA ALA A 624 -5.14 -11.68 12.56
C ALA A 624 -5.23 -13.06 11.88
N LEU A 625 -4.09 -13.71 11.62
CA LEU A 625 -4.05 -15.06 11.06
C LEU A 625 -4.80 -16.06 11.95
N ALA A 626 -4.59 -16.02 13.27
CA ALA A 626 -5.28 -16.91 14.19
C ALA A 626 -6.80 -16.69 14.21
N ASP A 627 -7.27 -15.44 14.09
CA ASP A 627 -8.70 -15.13 14.01
C ASP A 627 -9.35 -15.71 12.73
N VAL A 628 -8.62 -15.76 11.62
CA VAL A 628 -9.05 -16.43 10.37
C VAL A 628 -9.00 -17.95 10.54
N LEU A 629 -7.83 -18.51 10.90
CA LEU A 629 -7.61 -19.96 11.04
C LEU A 629 -8.65 -20.65 11.94
N PHE A 630 -9.05 -20.01 13.04
CA PHE A 630 -10.04 -20.54 13.98
C PHE A 630 -11.47 -20.00 13.76
N GLY A 631 -11.73 -19.33 12.63
CA GLY A 631 -13.08 -18.97 12.17
C GLY A 631 -13.79 -17.91 13.00
N LYS A 632 -13.06 -17.14 13.81
CA LYS A 632 -13.60 -15.99 14.55
C LYS A 632 -13.99 -14.85 13.61
N VAL A 633 -13.28 -14.73 12.48
CA VAL A 633 -13.69 -13.93 11.32
C VAL A 633 -13.77 -14.82 10.07
N ASP A 634 -14.29 -14.26 8.98
CA ASP A 634 -14.23 -14.90 7.67
C ASP A 634 -12.98 -14.46 6.89
N ALA A 635 -12.46 -15.34 6.02
CA ALA A 635 -11.44 -14.94 5.05
C ALA A 635 -12.13 -14.13 3.95
N SER A 636 -11.85 -12.82 3.90
CA SER A 636 -12.57 -11.87 3.04
C SER A 636 -11.68 -11.12 2.05
N GLY A 637 -10.39 -11.47 1.99
CA GLY A 637 -9.48 -10.91 0.99
C GLY A 637 -9.73 -11.47 -0.41
N ARG A 638 -9.35 -10.70 -1.42
CA ARG A 638 -9.33 -11.06 -2.86
C ARG A 638 -8.07 -10.50 -3.49
N LEU A 639 -7.38 -11.29 -4.31
CA LEU A 639 -6.10 -10.90 -4.91
C LEU A 639 -6.19 -9.60 -5.73
N PRO A 640 -5.38 -8.56 -5.43
CA PRO A 640 -5.28 -7.35 -6.24
C PRO A 640 -4.31 -7.51 -7.44
N VAL A 641 -3.68 -8.68 -7.56
CA VAL A 641 -2.68 -9.03 -8.57
C VAL A 641 -2.79 -10.51 -8.93
N THR A 642 -2.59 -10.85 -10.19
CA THR A 642 -2.58 -12.21 -10.72
C THR A 642 -1.35 -12.97 -10.22
N ILE A 643 -1.54 -14.21 -9.74
CA ILE A 643 -0.42 -15.09 -9.35
C ILE A 643 -0.06 -16.01 -10.54
N PRO A 644 1.16 -15.92 -11.10
CA PRO A 644 1.59 -16.79 -12.19
C PRO A 644 1.87 -18.22 -11.71
N ARG A 645 1.71 -19.20 -12.60
CA ARG A 645 2.13 -20.60 -12.39
C ARG A 645 3.64 -20.77 -12.41
N HIS A 646 4.34 -19.92 -13.16
CA HIS A 646 5.78 -19.91 -13.36
C HIS A 646 6.25 -18.53 -13.86
N VAL A 647 7.48 -18.12 -13.54
CA VAL A 647 8.05 -16.82 -13.96
C VAL A 647 8.05 -16.62 -15.49
N GLY A 648 8.10 -17.70 -16.27
CA GLY A 648 7.99 -17.66 -17.74
C GLY A 648 6.65 -17.18 -18.30
N GLN A 649 5.59 -17.09 -17.48
CA GLN A 649 4.32 -16.47 -17.87
C GLN A 649 4.35 -14.93 -17.77
N VAL A 650 5.36 -14.33 -17.13
CA VAL A 650 5.36 -12.89 -16.82
C VAL A 650 5.70 -12.04 -18.06
N PRO A 651 4.92 -10.98 -18.36
CA PRO A 651 3.75 -10.49 -17.63
C PRO A 651 2.44 -11.23 -17.96
N ILE A 652 1.74 -11.69 -16.91
CA ILE A 652 0.39 -12.23 -16.97
C ILE A 652 -0.51 -11.41 -16.04
N TYR A 653 -1.71 -11.04 -16.51
CA TYR A 653 -2.67 -10.17 -15.83
C TYR A 653 -4.06 -10.37 -16.45
N TYR A 654 -5.14 -10.02 -15.75
CA TYR A 654 -6.50 -10.33 -16.20
C TYR A 654 -6.94 -9.50 -17.42
N ALA A 655 -6.56 -8.21 -17.46
CA ALA A 655 -6.99 -7.24 -18.47
C ALA A 655 -6.19 -7.36 -19.80
N THR A 656 -6.04 -8.58 -20.32
CA THR A 656 -5.34 -8.89 -21.58
C THR A 656 -6.27 -8.75 -22.79
N THR A 657 -5.71 -8.51 -23.98
CA THR A 657 -6.48 -8.50 -25.25
C THR A 657 -6.62 -9.92 -25.82
N PRO A 658 -7.71 -10.27 -26.54
CA PRO A 658 -7.94 -11.62 -27.06
C PRO A 658 -6.90 -12.14 -28.08
N SER A 659 -6.08 -11.25 -28.65
CA SER A 659 -5.30 -11.47 -29.88
C SER A 659 -6.18 -11.87 -31.09
N GLY A 660 -5.53 -12.14 -32.24
CA GLY A 660 -6.22 -12.73 -33.40
C GLY A 660 -6.39 -14.26 -33.33
N ARG A 661 -5.87 -14.91 -32.28
CA ARG A 661 -5.86 -16.37 -32.10
C ARG A 661 -5.95 -16.75 -30.60
N PRO A 662 -7.11 -16.51 -29.95
CA PRO A 662 -7.29 -16.79 -28.53
C PRO A 662 -7.09 -18.29 -28.22
N PRO A 663 -6.76 -18.65 -26.97
CA PRO A 663 -6.40 -20.02 -26.59
C PRO A 663 -7.49 -21.04 -26.92
N ASP A 664 -7.07 -22.27 -27.25
CA ASP A 664 -7.94 -23.42 -27.46
C ASP A 664 -7.12 -24.70 -27.25
N PRO A 665 -7.51 -25.61 -26.34
CA PRO A 665 -6.74 -26.82 -26.04
C PRO A 665 -6.70 -27.84 -27.20
N HIS A 666 -7.40 -27.58 -28.30
CA HIS A 666 -7.46 -28.47 -29.47
C HIS A 666 -6.71 -27.93 -30.70
N ASP A 667 -6.06 -26.77 -30.63
CA ASP A 667 -5.35 -26.13 -31.75
C ASP A 667 -4.03 -25.47 -31.31
N GLY A 668 -2.91 -26.10 -31.68
CA GLY A 668 -1.56 -25.67 -31.31
C GLY A 668 -1.01 -24.43 -32.03
N TYR A 669 -1.79 -23.74 -32.87
CA TYR A 669 -1.36 -22.52 -33.58
C TYR A 669 -1.90 -21.21 -32.96
N ARG A 670 -2.24 -21.24 -31.66
CA ARG A 670 -2.86 -20.14 -30.90
C ARG A 670 -1.94 -19.60 -29.80
N ILE A 671 -2.37 -18.52 -29.14
CA ILE A 671 -1.65 -17.94 -28.01
C ILE A 671 -1.68 -18.90 -26.81
N GLY A 672 -0.51 -19.15 -26.20
CA GLY A 672 -0.31 -20.12 -25.13
C GLY A 672 1.15 -20.58 -25.05
N TYR A 673 1.41 -21.59 -24.22
CA TYR A 673 2.73 -22.20 -24.00
C TYR A 673 2.69 -23.69 -24.38
N ILE A 674 3.85 -24.29 -24.69
CA ILE A 674 3.94 -25.72 -25.08
C ILE A 674 4.15 -26.66 -23.87
N ASP A 675 4.48 -26.08 -22.72
CA ASP A 675 4.97 -26.71 -21.49
C ASP A 675 4.23 -26.19 -20.24
N SER A 676 3.27 -25.28 -20.40
CA SER A 676 2.44 -24.74 -19.32
C SER A 676 1.03 -24.42 -19.78
N ASP A 677 0.11 -24.32 -18.82
CA ASP A 677 -1.21 -23.76 -19.07
C ASP A 677 -1.08 -22.25 -19.38
N VAL A 678 -2.01 -21.71 -20.17
CA VAL A 678 -2.07 -20.28 -20.49
C VAL A 678 -2.70 -19.46 -19.34
N THR A 679 -3.48 -20.12 -18.48
CA THR A 679 -4.12 -19.50 -17.32
C THR A 679 -3.12 -19.22 -16.18
N PRO A 680 -3.37 -18.21 -15.34
CA PRO A 680 -2.60 -18.00 -14.11
C PRO A 680 -2.84 -19.13 -13.10
N LEU A 681 -2.06 -19.15 -12.01
CA LEU A 681 -2.33 -20.04 -10.89
C LEU A 681 -3.58 -19.58 -10.13
N TYR A 682 -3.68 -18.28 -9.88
CA TYR A 682 -4.86 -17.60 -9.34
C TYR A 682 -5.04 -16.26 -10.06
N ALA A 683 -6.26 -15.96 -10.50
CA ALA A 683 -6.57 -14.75 -11.23
C ALA A 683 -6.73 -13.52 -10.31
N PHE A 684 -6.67 -12.32 -10.89
CA PHE A 684 -7.09 -11.09 -10.23
C PHE A 684 -8.53 -11.23 -9.67
N GLY A 685 -8.75 -10.74 -8.46
CA GLY A 685 -10.00 -10.85 -7.74
C GLY A 685 -10.29 -12.22 -7.13
N HIS A 686 -9.42 -13.23 -7.28
CA HIS A 686 -9.61 -14.55 -6.64
C HIS A 686 -9.45 -14.49 -5.12
N GLY A 687 -10.32 -15.18 -4.39
CA GLY A 687 -10.17 -15.40 -2.96
C GLY A 687 -11.42 -16.05 -2.38
N LEU A 688 -11.23 -17.20 -1.74
CA LEU A 688 -12.32 -17.94 -1.10
C LEU A 688 -12.70 -17.31 0.24
N GLY A 689 -13.84 -17.73 0.77
CA GLY A 689 -14.24 -17.53 2.16
C GLY A 689 -14.78 -18.82 2.76
N TYR A 690 -15.25 -18.75 4.00
CA TYR A 690 -16.02 -19.81 4.66
C TYR A 690 -17.51 -19.70 4.38
N ALA A 691 -17.98 -18.52 3.97
CA ALA A 691 -19.30 -18.34 3.37
C ALA A 691 -19.29 -18.64 1.85
N GLU A 692 -20.44 -19.04 1.32
CA GLU A 692 -20.67 -19.24 -0.12
C GLU A 692 -21.73 -18.25 -0.58
N PHE A 693 -21.52 -17.64 -1.76
CA PHE A 693 -22.42 -16.63 -2.30
C PHE A 693 -23.00 -17.04 -3.64
N ARG A 694 -24.33 -16.91 -3.76
CA ARG A 694 -25.08 -17.13 -4.99
C ARG A 694 -25.63 -15.81 -5.52
N TYR A 695 -25.38 -15.59 -6.82
CA TYR A 695 -25.81 -14.41 -7.55
C TYR A 695 -27.08 -14.75 -8.34
N ALA A 696 -28.01 -13.79 -8.42
CA ALA A 696 -29.11 -13.81 -9.37
C ALA A 696 -28.64 -13.35 -10.77
N SER A 697 -29.58 -13.20 -11.70
CA SER A 697 -29.32 -12.52 -12.96
C SER A 697 -29.02 -11.04 -12.73
N LEU A 698 -27.93 -10.54 -13.34
CA LEU A 698 -27.64 -9.11 -13.42
C LEU A 698 -28.69 -8.45 -14.32
N ASP A 699 -29.51 -7.58 -13.74
CA ASP A 699 -30.51 -6.78 -14.42
C ASP A 699 -30.00 -5.37 -14.71
N ALA A 700 -30.52 -4.74 -15.75
CA ALA A 700 -30.18 -3.40 -16.17
C ALA A 700 -31.45 -2.60 -16.49
N ASP A 701 -31.59 -1.40 -15.92
CA ASP A 701 -32.81 -0.58 -16.05
C ASP A 701 -33.14 -0.19 -17.50
N ARG A 702 -32.13 -0.22 -18.39
CA ARG A 702 -32.24 0.02 -19.82
C ARG A 702 -31.21 -0.79 -20.61
N GLN A 703 -31.51 -1.06 -21.88
CA GLN A 703 -30.59 -1.73 -22.82
C GLN A 703 -29.93 -0.76 -23.81
N ARG A 704 -30.23 0.54 -23.71
CA ARG A 704 -29.69 1.60 -24.56
C ARG A 704 -29.28 2.77 -23.68
N LEU A 705 -28.06 3.25 -23.85
CA LEU A 705 -27.47 4.34 -23.08
C LEU A 705 -27.13 5.48 -24.05
N SER A 706 -27.51 6.72 -23.74
CA SER A 706 -26.98 7.89 -24.43
C SER A 706 -25.75 8.45 -23.70
N PRO A 707 -24.91 9.28 -24.35
CA PRO A 707 -23.76 9.93 -23.71
C PRO A 707 -24.08 10.82 -22.48
N LYS A 708 -25.35 11.04 -22.15
CA LYS A 708 -25.81 11.89 -21.04
C LYS A 708 -26.59 11.13 -19.96
N ASP A 709 -26.84 9.84 -20.17
CA ASP A 709 -27.57 8.98 -19.25
C ASP A 709 -26.59 8.18 -18.38
N ALA A 710 -27.08 7.69 -17.24
CA ALA A 710 -26.47 6.60 -16.51
C ALA A 710 -27.30 5.31 -16.66
N LEU A 711 -26.62 4.18 -16.57
CA LEU A 711 -27.18 2.84 -16.55
C LEU A 711 -27.19 2.32 -15.11
N THR A 712 -28.34 1.89 -14.58
CA THR A 712 -28.40 1.28 -13.25
C THR A 712 -28.48 -0.24 -13.37
N LEU A 713 -27.48 -0.92 -12.81
CA LEU A 713 -27.43 -2.38 -12.73
C LEU A 713 -27.82 -2.86 -11.35
N ARG A 714 -28.51 -4.00 -11.27
CA ARG A 714 -28.87 -4.66 -10.01
C ARG A 714 -28.60 -6.15 -10.07
N VAL A 715 -28.01 -6.69 -9.01
CA VAL A 715 -27.86 -8.13 -8.81
C VAL A 715 -28.13 -8.50 -7.37
N ASP A 716 -29.05 -9.45 -7.15
CA ASP A 716 -29.27 -10.02 -5.82
C ASP A 716 -28.14 -11.01 -5.51
N VAL A 717 -27.42 -10.78 -4.41
CA VAL A 717 -26.41 -11.69 -3.88
C VAL A 717 -26.91 -12.26 -2.56
N ARG A 718 -26.87 -13.58 -2.45
CA ARG A 718 -27.34 -14.35 -1.30
C ARG A 718 -26.21 -15.17 -0.69
N ASN A 719 -26.02 -15.05 0.63
CA ASN A 719 -25.21 -15.98 1.38
C ASN A 719 -25.97 -17.32 1.51
N THR A 720 -25.39 -18.41 1.00
CA THR A 720 -25.96 -19.76 1.03
C THR A 720 -25.33 -20.67 2.09
N ALA A 721 -24.32 -20.19 2.81
CA ALA A 721 -23.68 -20.91 3.91
C ALA A 721 -24.42 -20.74 5.24
N GLU A 722 -24.01 -21.53 6.24
CA GLU A 722 -24.51 -21.47 7.63
C GLU A 722 -23.77 -20.43 8.50
N ARG A 723 -22.83 -19.67 7.92
CA ARG A 723 -22.03 -18.63 8.60
C ARG A 723 -22.15 -17.29 7.89
N ALA A 724 -22.09 -16.21 8.66
CA ALA A 724 -21.91 -14.87 8.11
C ALA A 724 -20.55 -14.75 7.42
N GLY A 725 -20.48 -13.91 6.39
CA GLY A 725 -19.26 -13.66 5.63
C GLY A 725 -19.38 -12.44 4.74
N THR A 726 -18.26 -12.10 4.09
CA THR A 726 -18.14 -10.92 3.24
C THR A 726 -17.91 -11.31 1.78
N GLU A 727 -18.67 -10.70 0.88
CA GLU A 727 -18.46 -10.81 -0.56
C GLU A 727 -17.99 -9.48 -1.16
N ILE A 728 -17.11 -9.55 -2.15
CA ILE A 728 -16.71 -8.41 -2.98
C ILE A 728 -17.27 -8.65 -4.37
N VAL A 729 -18.41 -8.04 -4.66
CA VAL A 729 -19.04 -8.10 -5.98
C VAL A 729 -18.25 -7.22 -6.93
N GLN A 730 -17.60 -7.82 -7.91
CA GLN A 730 -16.76 -7.14 -8.89
C GLN A 730 -17.57 -6.91 -10.17
N LEU A 731 -17.56 -5.67 -10.69
CA LEU A 731 -18.22 -5.30 -11.94
C LEU A 731 -17.17 -5.05 -13.03
N TYR A 732 -17.18 -5.91 -14.05
CA TYR A 732 -16.32 -5.78 -15.21
C TYR A 732 -17.09 -5.38 -16.46
N VAL A 733 -16.42 -4.70 -17.40
CA VAL A 733 -16.93 -4.39 -18.74
C VAL A 733 -16.08 -5.06 -19.83
N THR A 734 -16.74 -5.59 -20.85
CA THR A 734 -16.12 -5.99 -22.13
C THR A 734 -16.63 -5.08 -23.23
N ASP A 735 -15.70 -4.48 -23.98
CA ASP A 735 -15.96 -3.83 -25.27
C ASP A 735 -15.49 -4.78 -26.39
N PRO A 736 -16.41 -5.55 -27.01
CA PRO A 736 -16.05 -6.54 -28.02
C PRO A 736 -15.69 -5.93 -29.39
N VAL A 737 -16.03 -4.66 -29.66
CA VAL A 737 -15.85 -4.04 -30.99
C VAL A 737 -15.62 -2.53 -30.84
N ALA A 738 -14.35 -2.12 -30.83
CA ALA A 738 -13.92 -0.73 -30.88
C ALA A 738 -12.88 -0.50 -32.01
N SER A 739 -12.54 0.76 -32.28
CA SER A 739 -11.52 1.15 -33.28
C SER A 739 -10.10 0.64 -33.00
N SER A 740 -9.84 0.19 -31.77
CA SER A 740 -8.58 -0.44 -31.37
C SER A 740 -8.85 -1.61 -30.42
N ALA A 741 -7.95 -2.60 -30.38
CA ALA A 741 -8.14 -3.80 -29.56
C ALA A 741 -8.30 -3.42 -28.08
N GLN A 742 -9.34 -3.94 -27.45
CA GLN A 742 -9.67 -3.73 -26.04
C GLN A 742 -9.35 -4.97 -25.21
N PRO A 743 -9.15 -4.83 -23.88
CA PRO A 743 -9.09 -5.96 -22.97
C PRO A 743 -10.34 -6.85 -23.06
N LEU A 744 -10.15 -8.15 -22.83
CA LEU A 744 -11.23 -9.13 -22.68
C LEU A 744 -12.25 -8.66 -21.63
N GLN A 745 -11.77 -8.01 -20.57
CA GLN A 745 -12.57 -7.32 -19.58
C GLN A 745 -11.73 -6.26 -18.83
N ARG A 746 -12.37 -5.24 -18.28
CA ARG A 746 -11.78 -4.26 -17.33
C ARG A 746 -12.70 -4.09 -16.13
N LEU A 747 -12.14 -4.00 -14.93
CA LEU A 747 -12.87 -3.60 -13.73
C LEU A 747 -13.34 -2.14 -13.89
N ILE A 748 -14.61 -1.86 -13.59
CA ILE A 748 -15.19 -0.51 -13.62
C ILE A 748 -15.87 -0.11 -12.32
N ASP A 749 -16.26 -1.09 -11.49
CA ASP A 749 -16.72 -0.85 -10.12
C ASP A 749 -16.61 -2.12 -9.25
N PHE A 750 -16.76 -1.99 -7.94
CA PHE A 750 -16.92 -3.11 -7.01
C PHE A 750 -17.73 -2.70 -5.76
N ARG A 751 -18.32 -3.68 -5.06
CA ARG A 751 -19.04 -3.47 -3.79
C ARG A 751 -18.69 -4.59 -2.80
N ARG A 752 -18.09 -4.20 -1.66
CA ARG A 752 -17.90 -5.06 -0.49
C ARG A 752 -19.22 -5.11 0.30
N ILE A 753 -19.73 -6.31 0.59
CA ILE A 753 -20.98 -6.52 1.33
C ILE A 753 -20.84 -7.63 2.37
N ASP A 754 -21.29 -7.35 3.60
CA ASP A 754 -21.44 -8.38 4.63
C ASP A 754 -22.86 -8.96 4.61
N LEU A 755 -22.98 -10.28 4.75
CA LEU A 755 -24.25 -11.01 4.74
C LEU A 755 -24.31 -12.10 5.81
N GLU A 756 -25.35 -12.04 6.63
CA GLU A 756 -25.76 -13.10 7.56
C GLU A 756 -26.17 -14.40 6.82
N PRO A 757 -26.15 -15.57 7.48
CA PRO A 757 -26.57 -16.85 6.90
C PRO A 757 -27.94 -16.78 6.24
N GLY A 758 -28.02 -17.19 4.96
CA GLY A 758 -29.27 -17.22 4.20
C GLY A 758 -29.82 -15.87 3.75
N ALA A 759 -29.20 -14.74 4.14
CA ALA A 759 -29.63 -13.39 3.79
C ALA A 759 -29.31 -13.03 2.32
N THR A 760 -30.12 -12.15 1.73
CA THR A 760 -29.96 -11.62 0.37
C THR A 760 -29.89 -10.11 0.39
N ARG A 761 -28.99 -9.52 -0.40
CA ARG A 761 -28.90 -8.08 -0.63
C ARG A 761 -28.85 -7.80 -2.13
N THR A 762 -29.68 -6.87 -2.59
CA THR A 762 -29.56 -6.29 -3.93
C THR A 762 -28.34 -5.37 -3.93
N VAL A 763 -27.38 -5.65 -4.80
CA VAL A 763 -26.20 -4.80 -5.04
C VAL A 763 -26.50 -3.95 -6.26
N GLU A 764 -26.28 -2.64 -6.11
CA GLU A 764 -26.55 -1.64 -7.14
C GLU A 764 -25.26 -0.99 -7.63
N PHE A 765 -25.13 -0.89 -8.96
CA PHE A 765 -24.06 -0.18 -9.64
C PHE A 765 -24.68 0.87 -10.56
N VAL A 766 -24.02 2.03 -10.65
CA VAL A 766 -24.32 3.07 -11.62
C VAL A 766 -23.16 3.11 -12.60
N VAL A 767 -23.45 2.97 -13.89
CA VAL A 767 -22.46 2.98 -14.97
C VAL A 767 -22.71 4.17 -15.89
N THR A 768 -21.74 5.08 -15.95
CA THR A 768 -21.72 6.24 -16.84
C THR A 768 -20.86 5.97 -18.09
N PRO A 769 -21.03 6.72 -19.19
CA PRO A 769 -20.17 6.61 -20.36
C PRO A 769 -18.68 6.91 -20.10
N SER A 770 -18.33 7.72 -19.09
CA SER A 770 -16.94 8.01 -18.72
C SER A 770 -16.21 6.76 -18.20
N GLN A 771 -16.87 5.90 -17.41
CA GLN A 771 -16.29 4.63 -16.93
C GLN A 771 -16.01 3.63 -18.07
N LEU A 772 -16.76 3.71 -19.16
CA LEU A 772 -16.56 2.88 -20.36
C LEU A 772 -15.37 3.36 -21.20
N ALA A 773 -15.01 4.64 -21.10
CA ALA A 773 -14.06 5.28 -21.99
C ALA A 773 -12.66 4.68 -21.90
N THR A 774 -11.95 4.75 -23.02
CA THR A 774 -10.53 4.42 -23.11
C THR A 774 -9.82 5.51 -23.91
N PHE A 775 -8.55 5.78 -23.58
CA PHE A 775 -7.74 6.70 -24.36
C PHE A 775 -7.34 6.03 -25.67
N ALA A 776 -7.56 6.74 -26.78
CA ALA A 776 -7.13 6.34 -28.11
C ALA A 776 -6.32 7.48 -28.75
N GLU A 777 -5.12 7.15 -29.24
CA GLU A 777 -4.21 8.10 -29.89
C GLU A 777 -4.95 8.89 -30.99
N LYS A 778 -4.78 10.22 -31.00
CA LYS A 778 -5.44 11.18 -31.91
C LYS A 778 -6.96 11.36 -31.72
N ARG A 779 -7.64 10.53 -30.91
CA ARG A 779 -9.06 10.71 -30.52
C ARG A 779 -9.22 11.25 -29.10
N GLY A 780 -8.21 11.10 -28.26
CA GLY A 780 -8.30 11.36 -26.82
C GLY A 780 -9.10 10.27 -26.12
N TRP A 781 -9.71 10.63 -25.00
CA TRP A 781 -10.64 9.77 -24.26
C TRP A 781 -11.98 9.62 -24.99
N VAL A 782 -12.38 8.38 -25.24
CA VAL A 782 -13.63 8.06 -25.94
C VAL A 782 -14.26 6.77 -25.43
N ALA A 783 -15.59 6.76 -25.26
CA ALA A 783 -16.38 5.54 -25.25
C ALA A 783 -17.14 5.46 -26.58
N GLU A 784 -16.89 4.42 -27.37
CA GLU A 784 -17.39 4.33 -28.74
C GLU A 784 -18.81 3.78 -28.78
N LYS A 785 -19.69 4.28 -29.66
CA LYS A 785 -21.03 3.69 -29.79
C LYS A 785 -20.90 2.22 -30.22
N GLY A 786 -21.58 1.35 -29.50
CA GLY A 786 -21.32 -0.08 -29.63
C GLY A 786 -22.14 -0.90 -28.66
N ARG A 787 -22.05 -2.22 -28.81
CA ARG A 787 -22.57 -3.16 -27.83
C ARG A 787 -21.50 -3.39 -26.77
N TYR A 788 -21.85 -3.17 -25.52
CA TYR A 788 -21.03 -3.51 -24.36
C TYR A 788 -21.61 -4.74 -23.65
N LEU A 789 -20.76 -5.48 -22.93
CA LEU A 789 -21.16 -6.49 -21.97
C LEU A 789 -20.69 -6.07 -20.58
N LEU A 790 -21.53 -6.30 -19.58
CA LEU A 790 -21.26 -6.02 -18.18
C LEU A 790 -21.37 -7.32 -17.40
N HIS A 791 -20.42 -7.56 -16.51
CA HIS A 791 -20.21 -8.85 -15.85
C HIS A 791 -20.15 -8.64 -14.33
N ALA A 792 -21.11 -9.22 -13.61
CA ALA A 792 -21.03 -9.33 -12.15
C ALA A 792 -20.31 -10.64 -11.81
N ALA A 793 -19.22 -10.53 -11.07
CA ALA A 793 -18.27 -11.62 -10.86
C ALA A 793 -17.75 -11.67 -9.42
N HIS A 794 -17.30 -12.86 -9.01
CA HIS A 794 -16.63 -13.09 -7.73
C HIS A 794 -15.11 -12.94 -7.85
N ALA A 795 -14.56 -13.27 -9.02
CA ALA A 795 -13.17 -13.07 -9.44
C ALA A 795 -13.16 -12.78 -10.96
N SER A 796 -12.04 -12.31 -11.52
CA SER A 796 -11.98 -12.02 -12.97
C SER A 796 -12.18 -13.25 -13.86
N ASP A 797 -11.89 -14.47 -13.39
CA ASP A 797 -12.18 -15.72 -14.08
C ASP A 797 -13.49 -16.40 -13.65
N ASP A 798 -14.20 -15.83 -12.67
CA ASP A 798 -15.44 -16.35 -12.09
C ASP A 798 -16.63 -15.38 -12.27
N VAL A 799 -17.02 -15.20 -13.53
CA VAL A 799 -18.19 -14.40 -13.94
C VAL A 799 -19.48 -15.14 -13.59
N ARG A 800 -20.23 -14.59 -12.63
CA ARG A 800 -21.46 -15.19 -12.10
C ARG A 800 -22.72 -14.77 -12.87
N SER A 801 -22.74 -13.57 -13.44
CA SER A 801 -23.84 -13.09 -14.28
C SER A 801 -23.40 -12.03 -15.27
N SER A 802 -24.17 -11.81 -16.34
CA SER A 802 -23.82 -10.82 -17.36
C SER A 802 -25.04 -10.26 -18.08
N VAL A 803 -24.97 -8.99 -18.45
CA VAL A 803 -26.00 -8.26 -19.21
C VAL A 803 -25.35 -7.46 -20.34
N GLY A 804 -26.07 -7.28 -21.45
CA GLY A 804 -25.60 -6.49 -22.59
C GLY A 804 -26.45 -5.25 -22.81
N PHE A 805 -25.80 -4.13 -23.16
CA PHE A 805 -26.46 -2.89 -23.55
C PHE A 805 -25.78 -2.27 -24.78
N VAL A 806 -26.36 -1.21 -25.33
CA VAL A 806 -25.82 -0.48 -26.47
C VAL A 806 -25.63 1.00 -26.11
N LEU A 807 -24.39 1.48 -26.14
CA LEU A 807 -24.10 2.93 -26.15
C LEU A 807 -24.48 3.47 -27.54
N THR A 808 -25.35 4.47 -27.60
CA THR A 808 -26.00 4.87 -28.86
C THR A 808 -25.21 5.85 -29.71
N GLU A 809 -24.35 6.64 -29.08
CA GLU A 809 -23.50 7.67 -29.69
C GLU A 809 -22.14 7.69 -28.97
N ASP A 810 -21.08 8.11 -29.65
CA ASP A 810 -19.74 8.19 -29.06
C ASP A 810 -19.76 9.27 -27.96
N TRP A 811 -19.21 8.94 -26.79
CA TRP A 811 -18.94 9.89 -25.71
C TRP A 811 -17.47 10.32 -25.75
N PHE A 812 -17.21 11.60 -25.50
CA PHE A 812 -15.86 12.19 -25.44
C PHE A 812 -15.76 13.10 -24.21
N GLY A 813 -14.61 13.07 -23.54
CA GLY A 813 -14.30 13.88 -22.36
C GLY A 813 -13.23 13.20 -21.52
N ASP A 814 -12.52 13.94 -20.66
CA ASP A 814 -11.64 13.31 -19.67
C ASP A 814 -12.51 12.61 -18.60
N PRO A 815 -12.37 11.29 -18.37
CA PRO A 815 -13.13 10.59 -17.35
C PRO A 815 -12.95 11.18 -15.94
N ALA A 816 -11.80 11.79 -15.64
CA ALA A 816 -11.52 12.40 -14.34
C ALA A 816 -12.24 13.75 -14.12
N ALA A 817 -12.82 14.36 -15.16
CA ALA A 817 -13.44 15.69 -15.09
C ALA A 817 -14.98 15.67 -15.05
N VAL A 818 -15.59 14.51 -14.83
CA VAL A 818 -17.01 14.23 -15.16
C VAL A 818 -17.82 13.64 -13.99
N ASP A 819 -17.16 13.06 -12.98
CA ASP A 819 -17.78 12.54 -11.75
C ASP A 819 -17.63 13.52 -10.57
#